data_AF-A0A2I2F0H3-F1
#
_entry.id   AF-A0A2I2F0H3-F1
#
_cell.length_a   1.000
_cell.length_b   1.000
_cell.length_c   1.000
_cell.angle_alpha   90.00
_cell.angle_beta   90.00
_cell.angle_gamma   90.00
#
_symmetry.space_group_name_H-M   'P 1'
#
loop_
_entity.id
_entity.type
_entity.pdbx_description
1 polymer ?
#
loop_
_entity_poly.entity_id
_entity_poly.type
_entity_poly.pdbx_seq_one_letter_code
_entity_poly.pdbx_strand_id
1 'polypeptide(L)'
;MVFGATMAQFKAREAGDLSKVESSAHRKIPYWRLVADQGVVTQEIVDYPYPGSGTEEDPYSVTWIPDDPRNPMTFSNVKKWSITILVAIATLAVALVSSAYTGGMAEIQAEFQVDSEVATLGVSLFVLGFAVGPLLWAPLSEMFGRQVVFFGTYMALTAFNCGSAGSKNIWTLIILRFFAGSFGSSPFTNAGGVIADMFTAKNRGVAMSMFAVAPFLGPVIGPIIGGFLGMNAGWRWVMGFLGAFSGAVWIMGTVLVPETYAPVLLRRRAERLSKISGKVYRSQLDIEQGKMSPRDAFATALSRPWILLFREPIVFLLSLYMAIVYGTLYMLFAAYPIVFQFVRGWNQGVGSLPFLGIMVGMLLAVAYNFIDNRRYVKTQAKHGGFAPPESRLPPCMVASIAIPVGLFWFAWTNYPSVHWMAPVAAGVPFGFGMVLVFLGIMSYLIDTYTIFAASVLAANSVMRSVFGAVFPLFTTYMYEDLGIHWASSIPAFLAVACVPFPFLFYKYGHTIRSRCKFAAQSEAFMRKMVEQVKTTTYDGAADDEQAKRTATYDGAADEEPKETDVEGYDRTEAPAPSRAVSDGSLSDVEELPTMQQIRSKASTRTVGSHHASAYDGNPYDIDLITTPNPASNKTTPPPPDAGTPATTPSPSTTAPPSPATIPAGSGSRRTLRQVIVQGPLGNLGRAYSRVQARRPYATQLWSSVIVYLCGDLSAQYFFPPGGGKPVQQGGGGGGYDPWRTLRHLTVGATSSIPSYNWFMFLHHNFNFTSKFLSILTKVCVQQAVFTPVFNTYFFSVHSLLSGASLEETWERLKKALPVSIVNSCKLWPGVTAFSFMYVAPQFRNIFSGCIAVGWQTYLSWLNQKAAREVEAAEVAAELASISSPSPVEASIVLKA
;
A
#
# COMPACT_ATOMS: atom_id res chain seq x y z
N MET A 1 9.78 -14.79 -30.74
CA MET A 1 9.01 -14.96 -31.99
C MET A 1 7.66 -15.67 -31.82
N VAL A 2 7.46 -16.53 -30.81
CA VAL A 2 6.17 -17.24 -30.58
C VAL A 2 5.04 -16.34 -30.00
N PHE A 3 5.38 -15.24 -29.33
CA PHE A 3 4.40 -14.30 -28.74
C PHE A 3 3.74 -13.33 -29.74
N GLY A 4 4.37 -13.03 -30.88
CA GLY A 4 3.78 -12.17 -31.91
C GLY A 4 2.66 -12.85 -32.70
N ALA A 5 2.81 -14.16 -32.96
CA ALA A 5 1.83 -14.95 -33.71
C ALA A 5 0.56 -15.23 -32.90
N THR A 6 0.68 -15.42 -31.57
CA THR A 6 -0.46 -15.73 -30.70
C THR A 6 -1.37 -14.50 -30.47
N MET A 7 -0.77 -13.30 -30.42
CA MET A 7 -1.50 -12.04 -30.23
C MET A 7 -2.11 -11.51 -31.54
N ALA A 8 -1.47 -11.78 -32.69
CA ALA A 8 -2.04 -11.54 -34.02
C ALA A 8 -3.18 -12.52 -34.33
N GLN A 9 -3.10 -13.79 -33.92
CA GLN A 9 -4.21 -14.74 -34.02
C GLN A 9 -5.37 -14.41 -33.06
N PHE A 10 -5.10 -13.75 -31.93
CA PHE A 10 -6.17 -13.25 -31.04
C PHE A 10 -6.91 -12.03 -31.62
N LYS A 11 -6.20 -11.15 -32.35
CA LYS A 11 -6.81 -10.01 -33.07
C LYS A 11 -7.51 -10.41 -34.37
N ALA A 12 -7.01 -11.41 -35.09
CA ALA A 12 -7.62 -11.89 -36.33
C ALA A 12 -8.92 -12.70 -36.11
N ARG A 13 -9.18 -13.14 -34.87
CA ARG A 13 -10.41 -13.85 -34.47
C ARG A 13 -11.54 -12.92 -33.99
N GLU A 14 -11.33 -11.60 -34.04
CA GLU A 14 -12.33 -10.57 -33.74
C GLU A 14 -13.11 -10.10 -34.99
N ALA A 15 -12.76 -10.55 -36.19
CA ALA A 15 -13.34 -10.08 -37.46
C ALA A 15 -14.59 -10.85 -37.95
N GLY A 16 -15.25 -11.63 -37.08
CA GLY A 16 -16.56 -12.20 -37.38
C GLY A 16 -17.07 -13.04 -36.23
N ASP A 17 -18.20 -12.65 -35.60
CA ASP A 17 -19.01 -13.56 -34.78
C ASP A 17 -20.31 -12.91 -34.27
N LEU A 18 -21.36 -12.92 -35.10
CA LEU A 18 -22.75 -12.90 -34.63
C LEU A 18 -23.15 -14.24 -33.96
N SER A 19 -22.24 -15.22 -33.89
CA SER A 19 -22.49 -16.57 -33.35
C SER A 19 -22.30 -16.72 -31.82
N LYS A 20 -21.90 -15.64 -31.12
CA LYS A 20 -21.55 -15.69 -29.68
C LYS A 20 -22.69 -15.31 -28.73
N VAL A 21 -23.86 -14.95 -29.23
CA VAL A 21 -25.03 -14.67 -28.38
C VAL A 21 -25.70 -16.00 -28.05
N GLU A 22 -25.72 -16.39 -26.77
CA GLU A 22 -26.39 -17.61 -26.33
C GLU A 22 -27.90 -17.47 -26.54
N SER A 23 -28.51 -18.43 -27.25
CA SER A 23 -29.95 -18.50 -27.42
C SER A 23 -30.65 -18.64 -26.06
N SER A 24 -31.90 -18.16 -25.96
CA SER A 24 -32.67 -18.07 -24.71
C SER A 24 -32.91 -19.39 -23.96
N ALA A 25 -32.42 -20.53 -24.49
CA ALA A 25 -32.60 -21.86 -23.93
C ALA A 25 -31.63 -22.21 -22.77
N HIS A 26 -30.52 -21.49 -22.59
CA HIS A 26 -29.57 -21.77 -21.49
C HIS A 26 -29.52 -20.65 -20.44
N ARG A 27 -30.31 -20.82 -19.37
CA ARG A 27 -30.36 -19.94 -18.17
C ARG A 27 -29.03 -19.82 -17.38
N LYS A 28 -27.95 -20.51 -17.75
CA LYS A 28 -26.72 -20.58 -16.94
C LYS A 28 -25.47 -20.51 -17.83
N ILE A 29 -24.67 -19.46 -17.64
CA ILE A 29 -23.35 -19.32 -18.29
C ILE A 29 -22.43 -20.46 -17.78
N PRO A 30 -21.81 -21.25 -18.66
CA PRO A 30 -20.90 -22.31 -18.25
C PRO A 30 -19.69 -21.74 -17.50
N TYR A 31 -19.23 -22.46 -16.47
CA TYR A 31 -18.21 -21.96 -15.55
C TYR A 31 -16.92 -21.49 -16.25
N TRP A 32 -16.46 -22.25 -17.24
CA TRP A 32 -15.25 -21.91 -17.99
C TRP A 32 -15.37 -20.57 -18.73
N ARG A 33 -16.57 -20.21 -19.21
CA ARG A 33 -16.81 -18.88 -19.81
C ARG A 33 -16.78 -17.77 -18.77
N LEU A 34 -17.24 -18.00 -17.54
CA LEU A 34 -17.12 -17.01 -16.45
C LEU A 34 -15.66 -16.68 -16.13
N VAL A 35 -14.77 -17.67 -16.28
CA VAL A 35 -13.32 -17.54 -16.03
C VAL A 35 -12.59 -16.94 -17.23
N ALA A 36 -12.87 -17.42 -18.45
CA ALA A 36 -12.13 -17.03 -19.65
C ALA A 36 -12.69 -15.79 -20.37
N ASP A 37 -14.00 -15.53 -20.29
CA ASP A 37 -14.68 -14.43 -20.98
C ASP A 37 -15.34 -13.46 -20.00
N GLN A 38 -14.64 -12.37 -19.71
CA GLN A 38 -15.09 -11.36 -18.76
C GLN A 38 -16.24 -10.48 -19.32
N GLY A 39 -16.43 -10.44 -20.64
CA GLY A 39 -17.45 -9.62 -21.30
C GLY A 39 -18.66 -10.42 -21.77
N VAL A 40 -18.90 -11.61 -21.23
CA VAL A 40 -19.99 -12.50 -21.71
C VAL A 40 -21.35 -11.81 -21.63
N VAL A 41 -22.14 -11.95 -22.70
CA VAL A 41 -23.47 -11.34 -22.85
C VAL A 41 -24.45 -12.45 -23.26
N THR A 42 -25.55 -12.58 -22.53
CA THR A 42 -26.67 -13.48 -22.87
C THR A 42 -27.73 -12.70 -23.67
N GLN A 43 -28.63 -13.41 -24.37
CA GLN A 43 -29.72 -12.74 -25.12
C GLN A 43 -30.55 -11.81 -24.22
N GLU A 44 -30.83 -12.21 -22.97
CA GLU A 44 -31.53 -11.37 -21.98
C GLU A 44 -30.80 -10.05 -21.66
N ILE A 45 -29.46 -10.04 -21.69
CA ILE A 45 -28.65 -8.82 -21.47
C ILE A 45 -28.69 -7.94 -22.72
N VAL A 46 -28.71 -8.52 -23.92
CA VAL A 46 -28.82 -7.75 -25.18
C VAL A 46 -30.18 -7.06 -25.28
N ASP A 47 -31.24 -7.77 -24.93
CA ASP A 47 -32.62 -7.30 -25.08
C ASP A 47 -33.08 -6.37 -23.94
N TYR A 48 -32.23 -6.17 -22.92
CA TYR A 48 -32.58 -5.35 -21.77
C TYR A 48 -32.63 -3.85 -22.13
N PRO A 49 -33.70 -3.12 -21.77
CA PRO A 49 -33.82 -1.70 -22.06
C PRO A 49 -32.96 -0.87 -21.09
N TYR A 50 -31.70 -0.62 -21.48
CA TYR A 50 -30.82 0.28 -20.75
C TYR A 50 -31.27 1.76 -20.88
N PRO A 51 -31.18 2.56 -19.81
CA PRO A 51 -31.51 3.98 -19.87
C PRO A 51 -30.48 4.76 -20.71
N GLY A 52 -30.94 5.73 -21.50
CA GLY A 52 -30.16 6.55 -22.44
C GLY A 52 -30.68 6.46 -23.88
N SER A 53 -30.11 7.24 -24.79
CA SER A 53 -30.45 7.25 -26.22
C SER A 53 -29.45 6.48 -27.11
N GLY A 54 -28.29 6.09 -26.55
CA GLY A 54 -27.27 5.33 -27.25
C GLY A 54 -26.35 6.17 -28.13
N THR A 55 -26.26 7.47 -27.86
CA THR A 55 -25.40 8.45 -28.56
C THR A 55 -24.12 8.72 -27.75
N GLU A 56 -23.14 9.45 -28.31
CA GLU A 56 -21.92 9.82 -27.55
C GLU A 56 -22.20 10.82 -26.42
N GLU A 57 -23.25 11.63 -26.58
CA GLU A 57 -23.68 12.66 -25.62
C GLU A 57 -24.59 12.06 -24.53
N ASP A 58 -25.39 11.05 -24.89
CA ASP A 58 -26.29 10.32 -23.99
C ASP A 58 -26.19 8.80 -24.25
N PRO A 59 -25.09 8.17 -23.78
CA PRO A 59 -24.85 6.75 -23.99
C PRO A 59 -25.79 5.89 -23.15
N TYR A 60 -26.09 4.68 -23.62
CA TYR A 60 -26.82 3.71 -22.80
C TYR A 60 -26.00 3.35 -21.56
N SER A 61 -26.59 3.58 -20.38
CA SER A 61 -25.94 3.26 -19.12
C SER A 61 -26.12 1.80 -18.74
N VAL A 62 -25.01 1.06 -18.75
CA VAL A 62 -24.99 -0.37 -18.47
C VAL A 62 -24.87 -0.61 -16.97
N THR A 63 -25.88 -1.27 -16.43
CA THR A 63 -25.98 -1.74 -15.05
C THR A 63 -26.24 -3.25 -15.01
N TRP A 64 -26.25 -3.83 -13.81
CA TRP A 64 -26.66 -5.22 -13.61
C TRP A 64 -28.15 -5.39 -13.88
N ILE A 65 -28.53 -6.43 -14.63
CA ILE A 65 -29.94 -6.80 -14.79
C ILE A 65 -30.44 -7.55 -13.53
N PRO A 66 -31.76 -7.64 -13.30
CA PRO A 66 -32.31 -8.50 -12.25
C PRO A 66 -31.82 -9.95 -12.41
N ASP A 67 -31.40 -10.59 -11.31
CA ASP A 67 -30.86 -11.96 -11.27
C ASP A 67 -29.69 -12.24 -12.24
N ASP A 68 -28.85 -11.23 -12.51
CA ASP A 68 -27.72 -11.36 -13.42
C ASP A 68 -26.76 -12.50 -13.02
N PRO A 69 -26.50 -13.49 -13.89
CA PRO A 69 -25.65 -14.64 -13.59
C PRO A 69 -24.16 -14.29 -13.44
N ARG A 70 -23.73 -13.10 -13.89
CA ARG A 70 -22.34 -12.63 -13.80
C ARG A 70 -22.09 -11.73 -12.59
N ASN A 71 -23.13 -11.25 -11.92
CA ASN A 71 -23.01 -10.44 -10.72
C ASN A 71 -22.37 -11.27 -9.58
N PRO A 72 -21.18 -10.90 -9.08
CA PRO A 72 -20.52 -11.65 -8.00
C PRO A 72 -21.31 -11.68 -6.69
N MET A 73 -22.18 -10.69 -6.45
CA MET A 73 -23.07 -10.64 -5.29
C MET A 73 -24.17 -11.71 -5.34
N THR A 74 -24.54 -12.22 -6.51
CA THR A 74 -25.56 -13.27 -6.67
C THR A 74 -24.97 -14.69 -6.71
N PHE A 75 -23.64 -14.84 -6.62
CA PHE A 75 -23.00 -16.15 -6.60
C PHE A 75 -23.51 -17.03 -5.44
N SER A 76 -23.55 -18.35 -5.66
CA SER A 76 -23.90 -19.28 -4.59
C SER A 76 -22.89 -19.19 -3.43
N ASN A 77 -23.36 -19.42 -2.21
CA ASN A 77 -22.51 -19.37 -1.02
C ASN A 77 -21.30 -20.30 -1.13
N VAL A 78 -21.48 -21.49 -1.70
CA VAL A 78 -20.37 -22.43 -1.95
C VAL A 78 -19.30 -21.79 -2.82
N LYS A 79 -19.67 -21.16 -3.94
CA LYS A 79 -18.73 -20.49 -4.85
C LYS A 79 -18.01 -19.34 -4.16
N LYS A 80 -18.74 -18.50 -3.42
CA LYS A 80 -18.15 -17.36 -2.68
C LYS A 80 -17.10 -17.84 -1.67
N TRP A 81 -17.46 -18.84 -0.84
CA TRP A 81 -16.55 -19.40 0.14
C TRP A 81 -15.36 -20.14 -0.48
N SER A 82 -15.56 -20.88 -1.57
CA SER A 82 -14.44 -21.53 -2.29
C SER A 82 -13.43 -20.51 -2.81
N ILE A 83 -13.89 -19.39 -3.38
CA ILE A 83 -13.01 -18.30 -3.84
C ILE A 83 -12.30 -17.66 -2.64
N THR A 84 -13.01 -17.35 -1.55
CA THR A 84 -12.41 -16.78 -0.33
C THR A 84 -11.33 -17.69 0.26
N ILE A 85 -11.57 -19.00 0.35
CA ILE A 85 -10.59 -19.97 0.85
C ILE A 85 -9.39 -20.04 -0.08
N LEU A 86 -9.58 -20.05 -1.39
CA LEU A 86 -8.48 -20.12 -2.35
C LEU A 86 -7.61 -18.85 -2.28
N VAL A 87 -8.22 -17.67 -2.15
CA VAL A 87 -7.48 -16.41 -1.95
C VAL A 87 -6.78 -16.37 -0.59
N ALA A 88 -7.37 -16.95 0.47
CA ALA A 88 -6.71 -17.12 1.75
C ALA A 88 -5.48 -18.05 1.66
N ILE A 89 -5.61 -19.20 0.98
CA ILE A 89 -4.49 -20.11 0.69
C ILE A 89 -3.41 -19.40 -0.13
N ALA A 90 -3.80 -18.54 -1.08
CA ALA A 90 -2.88 -17.73 -1.83
C ALA A 90 -2.05 -16.81 -0.90
N THR A 91 -2.71 -16.03 -0.04
CA THR A 91 -2.03 -15.20 0.95
C THR A 91 -1.13 -16.00 1.88
N LEU A 92 -1.61 -17.15 2.37
CA LEU A 92 -0.82 -18.09 3.19
C LEU A 92 0.43 -18.54 2.45
N ALA A 93 0.32 -18.89 1.16
CA ALA A 93 1.44 -19.35 0.36
C ALA A 93 2.56 -18.30 0.27
N VAL A 94 2.22 -17.05 0.00
CA VAL A 94 3.22 -15.97 -0.08
C VAL A 94 3.87 -15.72 1.29
N ALA A 95 3.05 -15.72 2.35
CA ALA A 95 3.52 -15.52 3.71
C ALA A 95 4.46 -16.67 4.15
N LEU A 96 4.14 -17.91 3.78
CA LEU A 96 4.97 -19.10 3.97
C LEU A 96 6.26 -19.03 3.15
N VAL A 97 6.20 -18.60 1.89
CA VAL A 97 7.40 -18.41 1.04
C VAL A 97 8.37 -17.43 1.70
N SER A 98 7.86 -16.39 2.39
CA SER A 98 8.70 -15.39 3.05
C SER A 98 9.59 -15.96 4.16
N SER A 99 9.09 -16.94 4.92
CA SER A 99 9.74 -17.45 6.13
C SER A 99 10.35 -18.84 5.97
N ALA A 100 9.81 -19.72 5.13
CA ALA A 100 10.33 -21.08 4.98
C ALA A 100 11.79 -21.15 4.49
N TYR A 101 12.23 -20.11 3.78
CA TYR A 101 13.63 -19.91 3.40
C TYR A 101 14.62 -20.03 4.58
N THR A 102 14.22 -19.62 5.80
CA THR A 102 15.12 -19.57 6.95
C THR A 102 15.58 -20.93 7.43
N GLY A 103 14.78 -21.97 7.17
CA GLY A 103 15.17 -23.33 7.50
C GLY A 103 16.32 -23.88 6.67
N GLY A 104 16.66 -23.25 5.53
CA GLY A 104 17.82 -23.60 4.70
C GLY A 104 19.00 -22.64 4.84
N MET A 105 18.98 -21.72 5.81
CA MET A 105 20.00 -20.65 5.89
C MET A 105 21.41 -21.18 6.15
N ALA A 106 21.55 -22.23 6.97
CA ALA A 106 22.87 -22.79 7.28
C ALA A 106 23.50 -23.46 6.04
N GLU A 107 22.71 -24.17 5.25
CA GLU A 107 23.13 -24.80 4.00
C GLU A 107 23.50 -23.75 2.95
N ILE A 108 22.74 -22.65 2.87
CA ILE A 108 23.03 -21.52 1.97
C ILE A 108 24.37 -20.86 2.35
N GLN A 109 24.60 -20.63 3.64
CA GLN A 109 25.86 -20.07 4.14
C GLN A 109 27.04 -20.99 3.82
N ALA A 110 26.86 -22.29 4.04
CA ALA A 110 27.89 -23.29 3.77
C ALA A 110 28.19 -23.44 2.26
N GLU A 111 27.17 -23.45 1.41
CA GLU A 111 27.37 -23.64 -0.03
C GLU A 111 27.98 -22.41 -0.70
N PHE A 112 27.46 -21.22 -0.41
CA PHE A 112 27.95 -19.98 -1.04
C PHE A 112 29.11 -19.33 -0.30
N GLN A 113 29.53 -19.88 0.84
CA GLN A 113 30.64 -19.39 1.67
C GLN A 113 30.45 -17.90 2.03
N VAL A 114 29.25 -17.58 2.54
CA VAL A 114 28.85 -16.22 2.93
C VAL A 114 28.49 -16.14 4.40
N ASP A 115 28.64 -14.95 4.98
CA ASP A 115 28.26 -14.70 6.36
C ASP A 115 26.74 -14.66 6.57
N SER A 116 26.33 -14.79 7.84
CA SER A 116 24.92 -14.92 8.21
C SER A 116 24.07 -13.75 7.73
N GLU A 117 24.60 -12.54 7.78
CA GLU A 117 23.96 -11.32 7.29
C GLU A 117 23.57 -11.40 5.81
N VAL A 118 24.47 -11.94 4.97
CA VAL A 118 24.24 -12.03 3.53
C VAL A 118 23.13 -13.05 3.25
N ALA A 119 23.11 -14.18 3.98
CA ALA A 119 22.01 -15.14 3.88
C ALA A 119 20.69 -14.53 4.38
N THR A 120 20.71 -13.75 5.47
CA THR A 120 19.53 -13.06 6.02
C THR A 120 18.91 -12.07 5.02
N LEU A 121 19.71 -11.46 4.13
CA LEU A 121 19.18 -10.60 3.05
C LEU A 121 18.13 -11.31 2.18
N GLY A 122 18.18 -12.64 2.05
CA GLY A 122 17.19 -13.41 1.31
C GLY A 122 15.78 -13.31 1.91
N VAL A 123 15.66 -13.24 3.24
CA VAL A 123 14.39 -12.97 3.93
C VAL A 123 14.10 -11.47 3.86
N SER A 124 15.07 -10.64 4.23
CA SER A 124 14.86 -9.19 4.34
C SER A 124 14.39 -8.57 3.04
N LEU A 125 15.01 -8.89 1.91
CA LEU A 125 14.59 -8.33 0.61
C LEU A 125 13.27 -8.93 0.11
N PHE A 126 12.94 -10.18 0.46
CA PHE A 126 11.62 -10.73 0.15
C PHE A 126 10.52 -9.91 0.83
N VAL A 127 10.70 -9.62 2.12
CA VAL A 127 9.77 -8.80 2.91
C VAL A 127 9.78 -7.35 2.46
N LEU A 128 10.93 -6.81 2.06
CA LEU A 128 10.99 -5.48 1.45
C LEU A 128 10.16 -5.41 0.17
N GLY A 129 10.09 -6.51 -0.59
CA GLY A 129 9.16 -6.65 -1.71
C GLY A 129 7.70 -6.43 -1.32
N PHE A 130 7.29 -6.77 -0.10
CA PHE A 130 5.95 -6.47 0.42
C PHE A 130 5.70 -4.97 0.67
N ALA A 131 6.73 -4.14 0.65
CA ALA A 131 6.54 -2.68 0.64
C ALA A 131 6.21 -2.18 -0.77
N VAL A 132 6.87 -2.73 -1.79
CA VAL A 132 6.78 -2.26 -3.17
C VAL A 132 5.55 -2.81 -3.87
N GLY A 133 5.27 -4.10 -3.72
CA GLY A 133 4.21 -4.77 -4.46
C GLY A 133 2.80 -4.24 -4.18
N PRO A 134 2.34 -4.08 -2.93
CA PRO A 134 1.04 -3.50 -2.59
C PRO A 134 0.74 -2.16 -3.28
N LEU A 135 1.75 -1.30 -3.38
CA LEU A 135 1.65 0.02 -4.02
C LEU A 135 1.40 -0.08 -5.54
N LEU A 136 1.77 -1.20 -6.16
CA LEU A 136 1.57 -1.46 -7.59
C LEU A 136 0.29 -2.26 -7.83
N TRP A 137 0.09 -3.35 -7.08
CA TRP A 137 -0.94 -4.34 -7.38
C TRP A 137 -2.35 -3.92 -6.96
N ALA A 138 -2.49 -3.06 -5.96
CA ALA A 138 -3.77 -2.49 -5.58
C ALA A 138 -4.40 -1.68 -6.74
N PRO A 139 -3.78 -0.57 -7.21
CA PRO A 139 -4.37 0.23 -8.29
C PRO A 139 -4.48 -0.53 -9.62
N LEU A 140 -3.49 -1.38 -9.95
CA LEU A 140 -3.57 -2.19 -11.17
C LEU A 140 -4.75 -3.16 -11.16
N SER A 141 -5.16 -3.65 -9.99
CA SER A 141 -6.27 -4.60 -9.90
C SER A 141 -7.65 -3.94 -10.01
N GLU A 142 -7.76 -2.66 -9.70
CA GLU A 142 -8.95 -1.85 -9.98
C GLU A 142 -9.01 -1.45 -11.45
N MET A 143 -7.86 -1.19 -12.08
CA MET A 143 -7.83 -0.80 -13.50
C MET A 143 -8.03 -1.97 -14.46
N PHE A 144 -7.39 -3.11 -14.20
CA PHE A 144 -7.36 -4.25 -15.12
C PHE A 144 -8.20 -5.44 -14.67
N GLY A 145 -8.70 -5.42 -13.44
CA GLY A 145 -9.44 -6.51 -12.81
C GLY A 145 -8.58 -7.33 -11.83
N ARG A 146 -9.25 -7.96 -10.86
CA ARG A 146 -8.58 -8.71 -9.76
C ARG A 146 -7.98 -10.01 -10.30
N GLN A 147 -8.67 -10.68 -11.23
CA GLN A 147 -8.26 -11.97 -11.78
C GLN A 147 -6.95 -11.87 -12.57
N VAL A 148 -6.84 -10.87 -13.46
CA VAL A 148 -5.67 -10.69 -14.33
C VAL A 148 -4.42 -10.38 -13.50
N VAL A 149 -4.57 -9.53 -12.48
CA VAL A 149 -3.46 -9.20 -11.57
C VAL A 149 -3.02 -10.41 -10.77
N PHE A 150 -3.95 -11.19 -10.19
CA PHE A 150 -3.60 -12.42 -9.49
C PHE A 150 -2.92 -13.44 -10.39
N PHE A 151 -3.42 -13.64 -11.62
CA PHE A 151 -2.78 -14.52 -12.60
C PHE A 151 -1.32 -14.13 -12.86
N GLY A 152 -1.07 -12.88 -13.25
CA GLY A 152 0.27 -12.41 -13.62
C GLY A 152 1.25 -12.42 -12.44
N THR A 153 0.77 -12.01 -11.26
CA THR A 153 1.61 -11.95 -10.06
C THR A 153 1.96 -13.33 -9.50
N TYR A 154 1.04 -14.30 -9.53
CA TYR A 154 1.32 -15.68 -9.10
C TYR A 154 2.19 -16.46 -10.08
N MET A 155 2.02 -16.22 -11.37
CA MET A 155 2.94 -16.74 -12.38
C MET A 155 4.37 -16.25 -12.12
N ALA A 156 4.54 -14.96 -11.87
CA ALA A 156 5.84 -14.36 -11.57
C ALA A 156 6.42 -14.89 -10.24
N LEU A 157 5.62 -14.95 -9.17
CA LEU A 157 6.02 -15.54 -7.89
C LEU A 157 6.54 -16.97 -8.06
N THR A 158 5.80 -17.80 -8.80
CA THR A 158 6.16 -19.19 -9.08
C THR A 158 7.48 -19.26 -9.85
N ALA A 159 7.61 -18.48 -10.92
CA ALA A 159 8.81 -18.43 -11.74
C ALA A 159 10.05 -17.99 -10.93
N PHE A 160 9.91 -16.96 -10.09
CA PHE A 160 11.01 -16.48 -9.25
C PHE A 160 11.38 -17.46 -8.13
N ASN A 161 10.43 -18.20 -7.56
CA ASN A 161 10.72 -19.27 -6.60
C ASN A 161 11.46 -20.44 -7.26
N CYS A 162 11.00 -20.90 -8.43
CA CYS A 162 11.70 -21.92 -9.21
C CYS A 162 13.11 -21.46 -9.63
N GLY A 163 13.25 -20.21 -10.07
CA GLY A 163 14.55 -19.61 -10.38
C GLY A 163 15.46 -19.53 -9.17
N SER A 164 14.90 -19.26 -7.98
CA SER A 164 15.65 -19.24 -6.72
C SER A 164 16.21 -20.62 -6.38
N ALA A 165 15.44 -21.69 -6.59
CA ALA A 165 15.93 -23.07 -6.43
C ALA A 165 17.09 -23.41 -7.39
N GLY A 166 17.04 -22.86 -8.62
CA GLY A 166 18.09 -23.00 -9.63
C GLY A 166 19.26 -22.02 -9.49
N SER A 167 19.30 -21.20 -8.44
CA SER A 167 20.33 -20.18 -8.29
C SER A 167 21.71 -20.79 -8.02
N LYS A 168 22.73 -20.25 -8.72
CA LYS A 168 24.14 -20.69 -8.66
C LYS A 168 25.03 -19.74 -7.87
N ASN A 169 24.47 -18.63 -7.39
CA ASN A 169 25.16 -17.66 -6.55
C ASN A 169 24.14 -16.93 -5.65
N ILE A 170 24.65 -16.39 -4.55
CA ILE A 170 23.85 -15.72 -3.53
C ILE A 170 23.13 -14.47 -4.03
N TRP A 171 23.71 -13.71 -4.96
CA TRP A 171 23.09 -12.49 -5.48
C TRP A 171 21.86 -12.78 -6.33
N THR A 172 21.96 -13.78 -7.20
CA THR A 172 20.83 -14.27 -7.98
C THR A 172 19.72 -14.74 -7.03
N LEU A 173 20.05 -15.50 -5.98
CA LEU A 173 19.07 -15.93 -4.98
C LEU A 173 18.37 -14.72 -4.33
N ILE A 174 19.13 -13.77 -3.80
CA ILE A 174 18.58 -12.59 -3.10
C ILE A 174 17.72 -11.71 -4.03
N ILE A 175 18.17 -11.46 -5.27
CA ILE A 175 17.42 -10.65 -6.25
C ILE A 175 16.11 -11.35 -6.65
N LEU A 176 16.16 -12.66 -6.93
CA LEU A 176 14.95 -13.41 -7.27
C LEU A 176 13.98 -13.45 -6.09
N ARG A 177 14.48 -13.50 -4.85
CA ARG A 177 13.64 -13.38 -3.65
C ARG A 177 12.98 -12.01 -3.51
N PHE A 178 13.69 -10.92 -3.80
CA PHE A 178 13.07 -9.58 -3.83
C PHE A 178 11.90 -9.51 -4.82
N PHE A 179 12.09 -10.03 -6.04
CA PHE A 179 11.03 -10.04 -7.04
C PHE A 179 9.90 -11.00 -6.65
N ALA A 180 10.21 -12.19 -6.13
CA ALA A 180 9.20 -13.13 -5.63
C ALA A 180 8.32 -12.47 -4.55
N GLY A 181 8.91 -11.76 -3.59
CA GLY A 181 8.15 -11.02 -2.57
C GLY A 181 7.33 -9.87 -3.16
N SER A 182 7.93 -9.11 -4.09
CA SER A 182 7.26 -7.99 -4.76
C SER A 182 6.02 -8.44 -5.51
N PHE A 183 6.13 -9.43 -6.40
CA PHE A 183 4.98 -9.94 -7.15
C PHE A 183 4.02 -10.73 -6.26
N GLY A 184 4.53 -11.59 -5.38
CA GLY A 184 3.71 -12.43 -4.51
C GLY A 184 2.82 -11.65 -3.54
N SER A 185 3.17 -10.41 -3.18
CA SER A 185 2.39 -9.62 -2.22
C SER A 185 0.97 -9.21 -2.66
N SER A 186 0.57 -9.45 -3.92
CA SER A 186 -0.72 -8.99 -4.45
C SER A 186 -1.97 -9.41 -3.65
N PRO A 187 -2.07 -10.61 -3.03
CA PRO A 187 -3.23 -10.96 -2.21
C PRO A 187 -3.32 -10.19 -0.90
N PHE A 188 -2.19 -9.68 -0.37
CA PHE A 188 -2.21 -8.91 0.88
C PHE A 188 -3.03 -7.62 0.74
N THR A 189 -3.13 -7.06 -0.47
CA THR A 189 -3.97 -5.89 -0.74
C THR A 189 -5.30 -6.24 -1.37
N ASN A 190 -5.30 -7.16 -2.34
CA ASN A 190 -6.44 -7.31 -3.22
C ASN A 190 -7.47 -8.33 -2.71
N ALA A 191 -7.09 -9.20 -1.75
CA ALA A 191 -8.01 -10.19 -1.20
C ALA A 191 -9.20 -9.56 -0.47
N GLY A 192 -8.97 -8.45 0.25
CA GLY A 192 -10.06 -7.69 0.89
C GLY A 192 -11.04 -7.15 -0.13
N GLY A 193 -10.55 -6.66 -1.28
CA GLY A 193 -11.36 -6.24 -2.42
C GLY A 193 -12.20 -7.39 -2.98
N VAL A 194 -11.59 -8.56 -3.24
CA VAL A 194 -12.32 -9.75 -3.74
C VAL A 194 -13.42 -10.20 -2.79
N ILE A 195 -13.19 -10.15 -1.47
CA ILE A 195 -14.22 -10.48 -0.47
C ILE A 195 -15.33 -9.42 -0.49
N ALA A 196 -14.98 -8.14 -0.59
CA ALA A 196 -15.96 -7.06 -0.68
C ALA A 196 -16.81 -7.11 -1.96
N ASP A 197 -16.22 -7.58 -3.07
CA ASP A 197 -16.91 -7.72 -4.36
C ASP A 197 -18.01 -8.82 -4.32
N MET A 198 -17.91 -9.80 -3.41
CA MET A 198 -18.81 -10.97 -3.36
C MET A 198 -19.77 -11.00 -2.16
N PHE A 199 -19.44 -10.32 -1.05
CA PHE A 199 -20.20 -10.40 0.19
C PHE A 199 -20.84 -9.07 0.55
N THR A 200 -22.13 -9.13 0.93
CA THR A 200 -22.85 -8.00 1.52
C THR A 200 -22.23 -7.58 2.85
N ALA A 201 -22.42 -6.32 3.25
CA ALA A 201 -21.81 -5.74 4.45
C ALA A 201 -21.98 -6.59 5.72
N LYS A 202 -23.13 -7.25 5.90
CA LYS A 202 -23.45 -8.13 7.04
C LYS A 202 -22.57 -9.38 7.09
N ASN A 203 -22.34 -10.04 5.94
CA ASN A 203 -21.60 -11.30 5.86
C ASN A 203 -20.09 -11.09 5.64
N ARG A 204 -19.71 -9.93 5.11
CA ARG A 204 -18.32 -9.54 4.84
C ARG A 204 -17.42 -9.63 6.07
N GLY A 205 -17.92 -9.23 7.24
CA GLY A 205 -17.16 -9.26 8.49
C GLY A 205 -16.65 -10.66 8.84
N VAL A 206 -17.50 -11.69 8.70
CA VAL A 206 -17.14 -13.08 8.98
C VAL A 206 -16.10 -13.60 7.99
N ALA A 207 -16.28 -13.30 6.70
CA ALA A 207 -15.33 -13.70 5.65
C ALA A 207 -13.95 -13.05 5.87
N MET A 208 -13.91 -11.76 6.21
CA MET A 208 -12.67 -11.04 6.52
C MET A 208 -11.97 -11.59 7.77
N SER A 209 -12.72 -11.90 8.83
CA SER A 209 -12.15 -12.50 10.06
C SER A 209 -11.54 -13.87 9.80
N MET A 210 -12.15 -14.71 8.95
CA MET A 210 -11.58 -16.00 8.57
C MET A 210 -10.34 -15.84 7.67
N PHE A 211 -10.38 -14.91 6.72
CA PHE A 211 -9.23 -14.61 5.85
C PHE A 211 -8.02 -14.13 6.65
N ALA A 212 -8.24 -13.35 7.71
CA ALA A 212 -7.18 -12.72 8.48
C ALA A 212 -6.19 -13.72 9.12
N VAL A 213 -6.58 -14.98 9.31
CA VAL A 213 -5.70 -16.03 9.86
C VAL A 213 -4.56 -16.37 8.90
N ALA A 214 -4.85 -16.43 7.60
CA ALA A 214 -3.92 -16.91 6.59
C ALA A 214 -2.58 -16.14 6.53
N PRO A 215 -2.55 -14.79 6.49
CA PRO A 215 -1.29 -14.05 6.43
C PRO A 215 -0.39 -14.22 7.67
N PHE A 216 -0.94 -14.50 8.85
CA PHE A 216 -0.14 -14.68 10.08
C PHE A 216 0.37 -16.10 10.26
N LEU A 217 -0.37 -17.07 9.75
CA LEU A 217 -0.01 -18.48 9.91
C LEU A 217 1.23 -18.86 9.09
N GLY A 218 1.42 -18.23 7.91
CA GLY A 218 2.55 -18.51 7.03
C GLY A 218 3.93 -18.29 7.66
N PRO A 219 4.21 -17.12 8.27
CA PRO A 219 5.44 -16.83 9.00
C PRO A 219 5.77 -17.85 10.10
N VAL A 220 4.75 -18.47 10.69
CA VAL A 220 4.89 -19.42 11.80
C VAL A 220 5.12 -20.86 11.30
N ILE A 221 4.37 -21.29 10.29
CA ILE A 221 4.51 -22.62 9.70
C ILE A 221 5.78 -22.73 8.83
N GLY A 222 6.18 -21.65 8.18
CA GLY A 222 7.29 -21.66 7.23
C GLY A 222 8.62 -22.17 7.82
N PRO A 223 9.13 -21.63 8.94
CA PRO A 223 10.37 -22.12 9.56
C PRO A 223 10.30 -23.59 9.99
N ILE A 224 9.11 -24.10 10.32
CA ILE A 224 8.90 -25.51 10.68
C ILE A 224 9.09 -26.39 9.45
N ILE A 225 8.36 -26.10 8.37
CA ILE A 225 8.50 -26.83 7.10
C ILE A 225 9.91 -26.70 6.55
N GLY A 226 10.42 -25.46 6.51
CA GLY A 226 11.76 -25.14 6.03
C GLY A 226 12.85 -25.83 6.85
N GLY A 227 12.71 -25.90 8.18
CA GLY A 227 13.72 -26.50 9.05
C GLY A 227 13.82 -28.02 8.87
N PHE A 228 12.68 -28.73 8.82
CA PHE A 228 12.67 -30.18 8.59
C PHE A 228 13.02 -30.55 7.15
N LEU A 229 12.56 -29.78 6.16
CA LEU A 229 12.89 -30.05 4.76
C LEU A 229 14.34 -29.65 4.44
N GLY A 230 14.80 -28.53 4.99
CA GLY A 230 16.15 -28.00 4.83
C GLY A 230 17.22 -28.96 5.36
N MET A 231 17.06 -29.46 6.58
CA MET A 231 18.04 -30.38 7.18
C MET A 231 18.12 -31.75 6.47
N ASN A 232 17.03 -32.20 5.82
CA ASN A 232 16.96 -33.53 5.21
C ASN A 232 17.28 -33.53 3.71
N ALA A 233 16.83 -32.52 2.98
CA ALA A 233 16.95 -32.46 1.52
C ALA A 233 17.75 -31.24 1.03
N GLY A 234 18.01 -30.26 1.89
CA GLY A 234 18.74 -29.04 1.56
C GLY A 234 17.85 -27.88 1.10
N TRP A 235 18.43 -26.68 1.08
CA TRP A 235 17.71 -25.43 0.80
C TRP A 235 17.09 -25.36 -0.61
N ARG A 236 17.65 -26.07 -1.60
CA ARG A 236 17.08 -26.13 -2.95
C ARG A 236 15.74 -26.82 -2.99
N TRP A 237 15.56 -27.88 -2.19
CA TRP A 237 14.27 -28.56 -2.06
C TRP A 237 13.26 -27.71 -1.31
N VAL A 238 13.70 -26.90 -0.32
CA VAL A 238 12.84 -25.88 0.30
C VAL A 238 12.33 -24.91 -0.78
N MET A 239 13.22 -24.34 -1.59
CA MET A 239 12.80 -23.43 -2.68
C MET A 239 11.96 -24.13 -3.76
N GLY A 240 12.26 -25.39 -4.08
CA GLY A 240 11.50 -26.21 -5.02
C GLY A 240 10.08 -26.49 -4.53
N PHE A 241 9.91 -26.84 -3.25
CA PHE A 241 8.61 -26.98 -2.59
C PHE A 241 7.80 -25.68 -2.67
N LEU A 242 8.44 -24.54 -2.36
CA LEU A 242 7.80 -23.23 -2.45
C LEU A 242 7.36 -22.89 -3.88
N GLY A 243 8.19 -23.22 -4.88
CA GLY A 243 7.86 -23.11 -6.29
C GLY A 243 6.68 -24.00 -6.69
N ALA A 244 6.70 -25.27 -6.31
CA ALA A 244 5.62 -26.22 -6.60
C ALA A 244 4.30 -25.81 -5.93
N PHE A 245 4.35 -25.40 -4.66
CA PHE A 245 3.16 -24.96 -3.91
C PHE A 245 2.57 -23.67 -4.49
N SER A 246 3.40 -22.64 -4.75
CA SER A 246 2.92 -21.41 -5.40
C SER A 246 2.40 -21.66 -6.82
N GLY A 247 3.02 -22.59 -7.57
CA GLY A 247 2.56 -23.03 -8.88
C GLY A 247 1.21 -23.76 -8.85
N ALA A 248 0.99 -24.64 -7.87
CA ALA A 248 -0.30 -25.30 -7.67
C ALA A 248 -1.41 -24.28 -7.37
N VAL A 249 -1.13 -23.33 -6.47
CA VAL A 249 -2.06 -22.23 -6.16
C VAL A 249 -2.32 -21.35 -7.38
N TRP A 250 -1.29 -21.06 -8.18
CA TRP A 250 -1.43 -20.31 -9.43
C TRP A 250 -2.36 -21.02 -10.43
N ILE A 251 -2.15 -22.32 -10.67
CA ILE A 251 -2.97 -23.12 -11.59
C ILE A 251 -4.42 -23.19 -11.09
N MET A 252 -4.62 -23.49 -9.80
CA MET A 252 -5.96 -23.51 -9.20
C MET A 252 -6.64 -22.14 -9.30
N GLY A 253 -5.93 -21.06 -8.97
CA GLY A 253 -6.43 -19.68 -9.08
C GLY A 253 -6.86 -19.34 -10.52
N THR A 254 -6.04 -19.73 -11.50
CA THR A 254 -6.32 -19.48 -12.92
C THR A 254 -7.58 -20.19 -13.40
N VAL A 255 -7.78 -21.44 -13.00
CA VAL A 255 -8.91 -22.26 -13.46
C VAL A 255 -10.18 -22.01 -12.65
N LEU A 256 -10.05 -21.66 -11.37
CA LEU A 256 -11.16 -21.61 -10.42
C LEU A 256 -11.57 -20.20 -9.98
N VAL A 257 -10.82 -19.13 -10.27
CA VAL A 257 -11.22 -17.78 -9.85
C VAL A 257 -11.66 -16.97 -11.07
N PRO A 258 -12.97 -16.72 -11.26
CA PRO A 258 -13.43 -15.77 -12.27
C PRO A 258 -13.18 -14.33 -11.81
N GLU A 259 -13.19 -13.39 -12.76
CA GLU A 259 -13.17 -11.97 -12.42
C GLU A 259 -14.35 -11.60 -11.51
N THR A 260 -14.06 -10.88 -10.44
CA THR A 260 -15.02 -10.50 -9.38
C THR A 260 -15.28 -9.01 -9.37
N TYR A 261 -14.44 -8.18 -9.99
CA TYR A 261 -14.59 -6.75 -9.88
C TYR A 261 -15.68 -6.20 -10.81
N ALA A 262 -16.78 -5.74 -10.21
CA ALA A 262 -17.98 -5.30 -10.93
C ALA A 262 -17.72 -4.19 -11.97
N PRO A 263 -16.93 -3.14 -11.70
CA PRO A 263 -16.68 -2.07 -12.67
C PRO A 263 -16.00 -2.58 -13.95
N VAL A 264 -15.04 -3.50 -13.83
CA VAL A 264 -14.37 -4.10 -15.00
C VAL A 264 -15.31 -5.01 -15.79
N LEU A 265 -16.18 -5.75 -15.11
CA LEU A 265 -17.19 -6.59 -15.76
C LEU A 265 -18.21 -5.77 -16.56
N LEU A 266 -18.76 -4.71 -15.94
CA LEU A 266 -19.74 -3.84 -16.59
C LEU A 266 -19.12 -3.04 -17.74
N ARG A 267 -17.87 -2.58 -17.61
CA ARG A 267 -17.16 -1.91 -18.69
C ARG A 267 -16.93 -2.82 -19.89
N ARG A 268 -16.44 -4.05 -19.67
CA ARG A 268 -16.25 -5.03 -20.77
C ARG A 268 -17.59 -5.44 -21.41
N ARG A 269 -18.66 -5.49 -20.63
CA ARG A 269 -20.02 -5.71 -21.13
C ARG A 269 -20.47 -4.55 -22.02
N ALA A 270 -20.33 -3.30 -21.58
CA ALA A 270 -20.68 -2.11 -22.35
C ALA A 270 -19.89 -2.03 -23.67
N GLU A 271 -18.59 -2.32 -23.64
CA GLU A 271 -17.75 -2.39 -24.85
C GLU A 271 -18.26 -3.45 -25.84
N ARG A 272 -18.73 -4.61 -25.35
CA ARG A 272 -19.27 -5.66 -26.21
C ARG A 272 -20.68 -5.33 -26.74
N LEU A 273 -21.57 -4.78 -25.91
CA LEU A 273 -22.89 -4.32 -26.35
C LEU A 273 -22.77 -3.24 -27.43
N SER A 274 -21.82 -2.32 -27.29
CA SER A 274 -21.54 -1.29 -28.29
C SER A 274 -21.09 -1.89 -29.62
N LYS A 275 -20.23 -2.92 -29.58
CA LYS A 275 -19.80 -3.64 -30.78
C LYS A 275 -20.94 -4.41 -31.46
N ILE A 276 -21.86 -5.00 -30.69
CA ILE A 276 -22.96 -5.82 -31.22
C ILE A 276 -24.07 -4.95 -31.81
N SER A 277 -24.49 -3.91 -31.09
CA SER A 277 -25.65 -3.10 -31.48
C SER A 277 -25.28 -1.90 -32.36
N GLY A 278 -24.01 -1.55 -32.47
CA GLY A 278 -23.53 -0.35 -33.18
C GLY A 278 -23.87 0.99 -32.51
N LYS A 279 -24.47 0.98 -31.30
CA LYS A 279 -24.79 2.17 -30.49
C LYS A 279 -23.77 2.33 -29.35
N VAL A 280 -23.74 3.48 -28.69
CA VAL A 280 -22.77 3.75 -27.60
C VAL A 280 -23.35 3.28 -26.26
N TYR A 281 -22.68 2.32 -25.63
CA TYR A 281 -22.93 1.91 -24.24
C TYR A 281 -21.73 2.27 -23.38
N ARG A 282 -21.98 2.75 -22.16
CA ARG A 282 -20.96 2.99 -21.14
C ARG A 282 -21.42 2.45 -19.79
N SER A 283 -20.48 2.09 -18.92
CA SER A 283 -20.84 1.69 -17.56
C SER A 283 -21.31 2.92 -16.77
N GLN A 284 -22.29 2.74 -15.86
CA GLN A 284 -22.78 3.83 -15.00
C GLN A 284 -21.64 4.55 -14.26
N LEU A 285 -20.66 3.79 -13.76
CA LEU A 285 -19.50 4.33 -13.04
C LEU A 285 -18.59 5.19 -13.94
N ASP A 286 -18.38 4.79 -15.21
CA ASP A 286 -17.59 5.59 -16.15
C ASP A 286 -18.31 6.89 -16.55
N ILE A 287 -19.66 6.91 -16.51
CA ILE A 287 -20.48 8.11 -16.75
C ILE A 287 -20.37 9.08 -15.56
N GLU A 288 -20.45 8.58 -14.33
CA GLU A 288 -20.41 9.38 -13.10
C GLU A 288 -19.02 9.92 -12.75
N GLN A 289 -17.96 9.12 -12.95
CA GLN A 289 -16.59 9.47 -12.51
C GLN A 289 -15.79 10.23 -13.59
N GLY A 290 -16.25 10.20 -14.85
CA GLY A 290 -15.50 10.69 -15.99
C GLY A 290 -14.24 9.86 -16.29
N LYS A 291 -13.63 10.05 -17.46
CA LYS A 291 -12.40 9.32 -17.83
C LYS A 291 -11.20 9.82 -17.00
N MET A 292 -11.00 9.30 -15.80
CA MET A 292 -9.77 9.56 -15.06
C MET A 292 -8.60 8.91 -15.81
N SER A 293 -7.52 9.68 -16.01
CA SER A 293 -6.40 9.16 -16.77
C SER A 293 -5.66 8.08 -15.97
N PRO A 294 -5.36 6.90 -16.54
CA PRO A 294 -4.63 5.80 -15.88
C PRO A 294 -3.39 6.22 -15.08
N ARG A 295 -2.69 7.25 -15.58
CA ARG A 295 -1.46 7.74 -14.97
C ARG A 295 -1.68 8.83 -13.89
N ASP A 296 -2.81 9.55 -13.89
CA ASP A 296 -3.22 10.38 -12.74
C ASP A 296 -3.66 9.49 -11.57
N ALA A 297 -4.45 8.45 -11.85
CA ALA A 297 -4.90 7.49 -10.85
C ALA A 297 -3.70 6.78 -10.19
N PHE A 298 -2.74 6.33 -11.00
CA PHE A 298 -1.53 5.68 -10.50
C PHE A 298 -0.61 6.63 -9.71
N ALA A 299 -0.37 7.86 -10.17
CA ALA A 299 0.44 8.84 -9.45
C ALA A 299 -0.19 9.23 -8.09
N THR A 300 -1.51 9.33 -8.06
CA THR A 300 -2.28 9.60 -6.86
C THR A 300 -2.20 8.43 -5.87
N ALA A 301 -2.40 7.20 -6.35
CA ALA A 301 -2.30 5.98 -5.55
C ALA A 301 -0.90 5.80 -4.91
N LEU A 302 0.16 6.23 -5.59
CA LEU A 302 1.53 6.09 -5.08
C LEU A 302 1.94 7.20 -4.10
N SER A 303 1.38 8.41 -4.23
CA SER A 303 1.76 9.57 -3.42
C SER A 303 0.94 9.72 -2.14
N ARG A 304 -0.37 9.42 -2.17
CA ARG A 304 -1.28 9.55 -1.00
C ARG A 304 -0.82 8.76 0.24
N PRO A 305 -0.33 7.51 0.13
CA PRO A 305 0.10 6.75 1.30
C PRO A 305 1.18 7.48 2.12
N TRP A 306 2.17 8.10 1.46
CA TRP A 306 3.23 8.84 2.14
C TRP A 306 2.73 10.12 2.81
N ILE A 307 1.82 10.83 2.16
CA ILE A 307 1.20 12.03 2.73
C ILE A 307 0.44 11.66 3.99
N LEU A 308 -0.41 10.63 3.94
CA LEU A 308 -1.17 10.16 5.10
C LEU A 308 -0.23 9.67 6.21
N LEU A 309 0.80 8.89 5.88
CA LEU A 309 1.74 8.35 6.85
C LEU A 309 2.45 9.42 7.70
N PHE A 310 2.87 10.53 7.09
CA PHE A 310 3.65 11.56 7.79
C PHE A 310 2.84 12.78 8.21
N ARG A 311 1.66 13.00 7.63
CA ARG A 311 0.79 14.14 7.95
C ARG A 311 -0.30 13.81 8.95
N GLU A 312 -0.68 12.54 9.07
CA GLU A 312 -1.71 12.07 9.99
C GLU A 312 -1.07 11.30 11.17
N PRO A 313 -0.99 11.90 12.37
CA PRO A 313 -0.32 11.27 13.52
C PRO A 313 -0.93 9.92 13.92
N ILE A 314 -2.25 9.75 13.72
CA ILE A 314 -2.95 8.49 13.98
C ILE A 314 -2.36 7.38 13.10
N VAL A 315 -2.24 7.64 11.79
CA VAL A 315 -1.68 6.68 10.82
C VAL A 315 -0.24 6.37 11.18
N PHE A 316 0.58 7.38 11.46
CA PHE A 316 1.99 7.19 11.83
C PHE A 316 2.16 6.29 13.06
N LEU A 317 1.55 6.65 14.18
CA LEU A 317 1.76 5.97 15.47
C LEU A 317 1.25 4.54 15.46
N LEU A 318 0.07 4.31 14.87
CA LEU A 318 -0.50 2.97 14.77
C LEU A 318 0.25 2.10 13.75
N SER A 319 0.71 2.68 12.63
CA SER A 319 1.56 1.96 11.66
C SER A 319 2.92 1.62 12.25
N LEU A 320 3.52 2.52 13.03
CA LEU A 320 4.77 2.28 13.75
C LEU A 320 4.61 1.13 14.75
N TYR A 321 3.51 1.10 15.50
CA TYR A 321 3.25 0.00 16.42
C TYR A 321 3.11 -1.34 15.69
N MET A 322 2.32 -1.41 14.62
CA MET A 322 2.22 -2.61 13.78
C MET A 322 3.59 -3.01 13.20
N ALA A 323 4.40 -2.04 12.78
CA ALA A 323 5.72 -2.27 12.23
C ALA A 323 6.70 -2.84 13.26
N ILE A 324 6.68 -2.37 14.51
CA ILE A 324 7.50 -2.92 15.60
C ILE A 324 7.11 -4.38 15.90
N VAL A 325 5.81 -4.67 16.01
CA VAL A 325 5.32 -6.02 16.30
C VAL A 325 5.67 -6.97 15.15
N TYR A 326 5.50 -6.53 13.90
CA TYR A 326 5.86 -7.32 12.72
C TYR A 326 7.37 -7.51 12.56
N GLY A 327 8.15 -6.46 12.77
CA GLY A 327 9.60 -6.51 12.78
C GLY A 327 10.09 -7.51 13.82
N THR A 328 9.47 -7.52 15.00
CA THR A 328 9.75 -8.50 16.05
C THR A 328 9.49 -9.93 15.59
N LEU A 329 8.36 -10.21 14.92
CA LEU A 329 8.09 -11.54 14.35
C LEU A 329 9.21 -12.02 13.41
N TYR A 330 9.66 -11.15 12.51
CA TYR A 330 10.74 -11.49 11.58
C TYR A 330 12.10 -11.59 12.27
N MET A 331 12.33 -10.79 13.31
CA MET A 331 13.50 -10.90 14.19
C MET A 331 13.59 -12.30 14.82
N LEU A 332 12.45 -12.92 15.16
CA LEU A 332 12.42 -14.28 15.71
C LEU A 332 12.99 -15.33 14.76
N PHE A 333 12.99 -15.09 13.44
CA PHE A 333 13.64 -16.00 12.49
C PHE A 333 15.15 -16.07 12.63
N ALA A 334 15.79 -15.04 13.16
CA ALA A 334 17.21 -15.06 13.51
C ALA A 334 17.39 -15.41 15.00
N ALA A 335 16.56 -14.86 15.89
CA ALA A 335 16.69 -15.07 17.32
C ALA A 335 16.41 -16.52 17.77
N TYR A 336 15.41 -17.20 17.21
CA TYR A 336 15.09 -18.58 17.62
C TYR A 336 16.19 -19.57 17.25
N PRO A 337 16.79 -19.53 16.04
CA PRO A 337 18.00 -20.30 15.76
C PRO A 337 19.14 -20.03 16.74
N ILE A 338 19.39 -18.78 17.11
CA ILE A 338 20.43 -18.45 18.11
C ILE A 338 20.10 -19.12 19.46
N VAL A 339 18.88 -18.95 19.98
CA VAL A 339 18.50 -19.47 21.31
C VAL A 339 18.39 -21.00 21.34
N PHE A 340 17.70 -21.60 20.37
CA PHE A 340 17.35 -23.02 20.42
C PHE A 340 18.34 -23.91 19.68
N GLN A 341 18.94 -23.45 18.59
CA GLN A 341 19.91 -24.25 17.84
C GLN A 341 21.33 -24.01 18.36
N PHE A 342 21.77 -22.75 18.45
CA PHE A 342 23.15 -22.45 18.86
C PHE A 342 23.38 -22.62 20.36
N VAL A 343 22.53 -22.02 21.21
CA VAL A 343 22.73 -22.07 22.66
C VAL A 343 22.27 -23.40 23.29
N ARG A 344 21.17 -23.99 22.83
CA ARG A 344 20.67 -25.30 23.33
C ARG A 344 21.15 -26.52 22.54
N GLY A 345 21.73 -26.34 21.36
CA GLY A 345 22.24 -27.44 20.54
C GLY A 345 21.18 -28.26 19.78
N TRP A 346 19.97 -27.74 19.60
CA TRP A 346 18.93 -28.46 18.83
C TRP A 346 19.22 -28.43 17.33
N ASN A 347 18.78 -29.49 16.63
CA ASN A 347 18.84 -29.50 15.17
C ASN A 347 17.86 -28.46 14.57
N GLN A 348 17.98 -28.19 13.26
CA GLN A 348 17.23 -27.13 12.59
C GLN A 348 15.70 -27.29 12.68
N GLY A 349 15.18 -28.51 12.47
CA GLY A 349 13.75 -28.80 12.53
C GLY A 349 13.18 -28.67 13.94
N VAL A 350 13.83 -29.27 14.95
CA VAL A 350 13.41 -29.15 16.35
C VAL A 350 13.57 -27.71 16.85
N GLY A 351 14.63 -27.01 16.44
CA GLY A 351 14.89 -25.61 16.74
C GLY A 351 13.86 -24.62 16.18
N SER A 352 13.02 -25.03 15.23
CA SER A 352 11.92 -24.21 14.70
C SER A 352 10.55 -24.53 15.30
N LEU A 353 10.39 -25.64 16.04
CA LEU A 353 9.15 -25.94 16.78
C LEU A 353 8.70 -24.87 17.80
N PRO A 354 9.57 -24.04 18.39
CA PRO A 354 9.14 -22.91 19.23
C PRO A 354 8.14 -21.95 18.57
N PHE A 355 8.11 -21.87 17.23
CA PHE A 355 7.09 -21.12 16.50
C PHE A 355 5.66 -21.64 16.78
N LEU A 356 5.48 -22.91 17.17
CA LEU A 356 4.18 -23.45 17.57
C LEU A 356 3.56 -22.72 18.77
N GLY A 357 4.38 -22.21 19.70
CA GLY A 357 3.88 -21.38 20.81
C GLY A 357 3.19 -20.12 20.30
N ILE A 358 3.79 -19.46 19.29
CA ILE A 358 3.18 -18.32 18.61
C ILE A 358 1.89 -18.75 17.90
N MET A 359 1.88 -19.90 17.21
CA MET A 359 0.70 -20.43 16.53
C MET A 359 -0.49 -20.61 17.48
N VAL A 360 -0.27 -21.21 18.65
CA VAL A 360 -1.30 -21.40 19.67
C VAL A 360 -1.87 -20.05 20.10
N GLY A 361 -1.01 -19.07 20.34
CA GLY A 361 -1.43 -17.68 20.62
C GLY A 361 -2.30 -17.08 19.53
N MET A 362 -1.91 -17.24 18.27
CA MET A 362 -2.67 -16.74 17.11
C MET A 362 -4.06 -17.37 17.01
N LEU A 363 -4.18 -18.69 17.24
CA LEU A 363 -5.47 -19.39 17.24
C LEU A 363 -6.38 -18.91 18.39
N LEU A 364 -5.83 -18.68 19.57
CA LEU A 364 -6.56 -18.11 20.71
C LEU A 364 -7.06 -16.68 20.41
N ALA A 365 -6.26 -15.87 19.70
CA ALA A 365 -6.68 -14.53 19.29
C ALA A 365 -7.86 -14.55 18.31
N VAL A 366 -7.87 -15.50 17.38
CA VAL A 366 -9.00 -15.71 16.46
C VAL A 366 -10.26 -16.09 17.23
N ALA A 367 -10.16 -17.05 18.17
CA ALA A 367 -11.27 -17.44 19.03
C ALA A 367 -11.80 -16.25 19.86
N TYR A 368 -10.89 -15.45 20.45
CA TYR A 368 -11.24 -14.23 21.16
C TYR A 368 -11.94 -13.20 20.25
N ASN A 369 -11.47 -13.03 19.01
CA ASN A 369 -12.07 -12.11 18.05
C ASN A 369 -13.53 -12.48 17.73
N PHE A 370 -13.86 -13.77 17.62
CA PHE A 370 -15.25 -14.22 17.45
C PHE A 370 -16.15 -13.83 18.63
N ILE A 371 -15.62 -13.91 19.85
CA ILE A 371 -16.34 -13.49 21.07
C ILE A 371 -16.53 -11.97 21.07
N ASP A 372 -15.45 -11.21 20.82
CA ASP A 372 -15.52 -9.74 20.79
C ASP A 372 -16.41 -9.21 19.67
N ASN A 373 -16.49 -9.91 18.53
CA ASN A 373 -17.36 -9.52 17.44
C ASN A 373 -18.84 -9.44 17.88
N ARG A 374 -19.28 -10.27 18.84
CA ARG A 374 -20.63 -10.17 19.43
C ARG A 374 -20.83 -8.85 20.17
N ARG A 375 -19.80 -8.36 20.89
CA ARG A 375 -19.81 -7.02 21.53
C ARG A 375 -19.86 -5.92 20.48
N TYR A 376 -19.06 -6.04 19.41
CA TYR A 376 -19.04 -5.06 18.33
C TYR A 376 -20.39 -4.94 17.63
N VAL A 377 -21.02 -6.06 17.26
CA VAL A 377 -22.36 -6.08 16.64
C VAL A 377 -23.41 -5.42 17.53
N LYS A 378 -23.41 -5.70 18.85
CA LYS A 378 -24.30 -5.02 19.81
C LYS A 378 -24.06 -3.50 19.86
N THR A 379 -22.79 -3.08 19.79
CA THR A 379 -22.42 -1.66 19.80
C THR A 379 -22.85 -0.96 18.50
N GLN A 380 -22.70 -1.64 17.36
CA GLN A 380 -23.14 -1.15 16.06
C GLN A 380 -24.65 -0.99 15.98
N ALA A 381 -25.41 -1.94 16.53
CA ALA A 381 -26.87 -1.82 16.63
C ALA A 381 -27.31 -0.60 17.45
N LYS A 382 -26.62 -0.32 18.59
CA LYS A 382 -26.90 0.85 19.42
C LYS A 382 -26.66 2.20 18.72
N HIS A 383 -25.80 2.22 17.69
CA HIS A 383 -25.48 3.43 16.92
C HIS A 383 -26.15 3.44 15.54
N GLY A 384 -27.25 2.70 15.36
CA GLY A 384 -28.01 2.70 14.11
C GLY A 384 -27.21 2.22 12.89
N GLY A 385 -26.25 1.31 13.09
CA GLY A 385 -25.38 0.79 12.02
C GLY A 385 -24.02 1.47 11.90
N PHE A 386 -23.83 2.66 12.49
CA PHE A 386 -22.63 3.48 12.37
C PHE A 386 -21.88 3.58 13.70
N ALA A 387 -21.19 2.51 14.08
CA ALA A 387 -20.37 2.49 15.30
C ALA A 387 -19.17 3.46 15.19
N PRO A 388 -18.77 4.14 16.29
CA PRO A 388 -17.55 4.93 16.30
C PRO A 388 -16.32 4.01 16.14
N PRO A 389 -15.27 4.42 15.40
CA PRO A 389 -14.12 3.56 15.14
C PRO A 389 -13.40 3.07 16.40
N GLU A 390 -13.40 3.84 17.48
CA GLU A 390 -12.83 3.50 18.78
C GLU A 390 -13.41 2.20 19.35
N SER A 391 -14.63 1.81 18.95
CA SER A 391 -15.25 0.54 19.33
C SER A 391 -14.47 -0.70 18.86
N ARG A 392 -13.52 -0.55 17.92
CA ARG A 392 -12.58 -1.58 17.43
C ARG A 392 -11.35 -1.80 18.32
N LEU A 393 -11.00 -0.83 19.17
CA LEU A 393 -9.75 -0.83 19.94
C LEU A 393 -9.74 -1.70 21.23
N PRO A 394 -10.85 -2.11 21.88
CA PRO A 394 -10.77 -2.89 23.11
C PRO A 394 -9.95 -4.19 23.02
N PRO A 395 -10.06 -5.03 21.97
CA PRO A 395 -9.15 -6.17 21.78
C PRO A 395 -7.68 -5.76 21.70
N CYS A 396 -7.39 -4.63 21.05
CA CYS A 396 -6.04 -4.10 20.90
C CYS A 396 -5.44 -3.66 22.25
N MET A 397 -6.24 -3.18 23.19
CA MET A 397 -5.79 -2.82 24.55
C MET A 397 -5.36 -4.04 25.37
N VAL A 398 -6.11 -5.16 25.27
CA VAL A 398 -5.72 -6.42 25.92
C VAL A 398 -4.43 -6.94 25.29
N ALA A 399 -4.38 -6.90 23.96
CA ALA A 399 -3.26 -7.34 23.17
C ALA A 399 -1.98 -6.54 23.44
N SER A 400 -2.09 -5.23 23.65
CA SER A 400 -0.92 -4.38 23.87
C SER A 400 -0.22 -4.69 25.18
N ILE A 401 -0.92 -5.23 26.18
CA ILE A 401 -0.33 -5.73 27.43
C ILE A 401 0.23 -7.15 27.23
N ALA A 402 -0.47 -8.01 26.48
CA ALA A 402 -0.04 -9.40 26.26
C ALA A 402 1.30 -9.51 25.51
N ILE A 403 1.54 -8.66 24.49
CA ILE A 403 2.79 -8.65 23.71
C ILE A 403 4.05 -8.49 24.60
N PRO A 404 4.20 -7.39 25.39
CA PRO A 404 5.39 -7.21 26.20
C PRO A 404 5.51 -8.27 27.29
N VAL A 405 4.40 -8.77 27.86
CA VAL A 405 4.43 -9.90 28.81
C VAL A 405 5.08 -11.13 28.15
N GLY A 406 4.67 -11.48 26.93
CA GLY A 406 5.27 -12.59 26.19
C GLY A 406 6.75 -12.36 25.85
N LEU A 407 7.11 -11.16 25.42
CA LEU A 407 8.49 -10.86 25.03
C LEU A 407 9.45 -10.83 26.24
N PHE A 408 9.05 -10.25 27.38
CA PHE A 408 9.87 -10.30 28.60
C PHE A 408 9.93 -11.70 29.19
N TRP A 409 8.82 -12.46 29.15
CA TRP A 409 8.82 -13.85 29.55
C TRP A 409 9.85 -14.63 28.72
N PHE A 410 9.82 -14.51 27.39
CA PHE A 410 10.82 -15.17 26.53
C PHE A 410 12.25 -14.73 26.88
N ALA A 411 12.50 -13.42 27.01
CA ALA A 411 13.82 -12.87 27.27
C ALA A 411 14.47 -13.41 28.55
N TRP A 412 13.68 -13.64 29.60
CA TRP A 412 14.17 -14.08 30.91
C TRP A 412 13.91 -15.57 31.19
N THR A 413 13.42 -16.34 30.22
CA THR A 413 13.29 -17.80 30.33
C THR A 413 14.03 -18.57 29.25
N ASN A 414 14.73 -17.88 28.34
CA ASN A 414 15.51 -18.50 27.27
C ASN A 414 16.84 -19.13 27.74
N TYR A 415 17.12 -19.17 29.05
CA TYR A 415 18.25 -19.90 29.64
C TYR A 415 18.23 -21.40 29.29
N PRO A 416 19.38 -22.03 29.01
CA PRO A 416 19.46 -23.49 28.86
C PRO A 416 19.01 -24.27 30.10
N SER A 417 19.26 -23.73 31.30
CA SER A 417 18.88 -24.32 32.58
C SER A 417 17.37 -24.32 32.84
N VAL A 418 16.62 -23.42 32.22
CA VAL A 418 15.16 -23.37 32.33
C VAL A 418 14.56 -24.38 31.35
N HIS A 419 13.52 -25.09 31.80
CA HIS A 419 12.83 -26.06 30.95
C HIS A 419 12.34 -25.39 29.65
N TRP A 420 12.65 -26.00 28.51
CA TRP A 420 12.42 -25.42 27.17
C TRP A 420 10.97 -25.01 26.90
N MET A 421 10.00 -25.64 27.58
CA MET A 421 8.59 -25.28 27.46
C MET A 421 8.31 -23.84 27.91
N ALA A 422 9.05 -23.30 28.87
CA ALA A 422 8.83 -21.94 29.36
C ALA A 422 9.06 -20.86 28.27
N PRO A 423 10.22 -20.80 27.58
CA PRO A 423 10.42 -19.84 26.50
C PRO A 423 9.55 -20.14 25.26
N VAL A 424 9.14 -21.40 25.04
CA VAL A 424 8.17 -21.72 23.97
C VAL A 424 6.76 -21.20 24.30
N ALA A 425 6.30 -21.39 25.54
CA ALA A 425 5.01 -20.92 26.02
C ALA A 425 4.91 -19.39 26.03
N ALA A 426 6.04 -18.68 26.21
CA ALA A 426 6.11 -17.23 26.06
C ALA A 426 5.70 -16.74 24.67
N GLY A 427 5.79 -17.59 23.63
CA GLY A 427 5.28 -17.31 22.30
C GLY A 427 3.75 -17.15 22.25
N VAL A 428 2.99 -17.78 23.16
CA VAL A 428 1.52 -17.74 23.21
C VAL A 428 0.99 -16.32 23.42
N PRO A 429 1.34 -15.59 24.50
CA PRO A 429 0.88 -14.21 24.68
C PRO A 429 1.38 -13.25 23.58
N PHE A 430 2.57 -13.50 23.00
CA PHE A 430 3.06 -12.73 21.86
C PHE A 430 2.21 -12.94 20.59
N GLY A 431 1.95 -14.19 20.20
CA GLY A 431 1.11 -14.53 19.05
C GLY A 431 -0.34 -14.07 19.23
N PHE A 432 -0.87 -14.21 20.45
CA PHE A 432 -2.20 -13.71 20.82
C PHE A 432 -2.30 -12.19 20.62
N GLY A 433 -1.36 -11.46 21.21
CA GLY A 433 -1.35 -10.01 21.11
C GLY A 433 -1.09 -9.52 19.68
N MET A 434 -0.22 -10.18 18.92
CA MET A 434 0.07 -9.81 17.54
C MET A 434 -1.18 -9.79 16.66
N VAL A 435 -1.97 -10.86 16.64
CA VAL A 435 -3.16 -10.95 15.77
C VAL A 435 -4.20 -9.89 16.17
N LEU A 436 -4.45 -9.71 17.47
CA LEU A 436 -5.44 -8.75 17.96
C LEU A 436 -5.03 -7.30 17.72
N VAL A 437 -3.75 -6.95 17.89
CA VAL A 437 -3.23 -5.61 17.52
C VAL A 437 -3.41 -5.37 16.04
N PHE A 438 -3.07 -6.35 15.20
CA PHE A 438 -3.20 -6.22 13.76
C PHE A 438 -4.64 -6.01 13.32
N LEU A 439 -5.56 -6.88 13.77
CA LEU A 439 -6.97 -6.79 13.42
C LEU A 439 -7.61 -5.50 13.94
N GLY A 440 -7.33 -5.13 15.19
CA GLY A 440 -7.88 -3.95 15.84
C GLY A 440 -7.40 -2.66 15.17
N ILE A 441 -6.10 -2.52 14.91
CA ILE A 441 -5.54 -1.34 14.25
C ILE A 441 -5.99 -1.24 12.79
N MET A 442 -5.94 -2.33 12.02
CA MET A 442 -6.39 -2.30 10.62
C MET A 442 -7.85 -1.88 10.52
N SER A 443 -8.72 -2.45 11.35
CA SER A 443 -10.14 -2.09 11.37
C SER A 443 -10.35 -0.64 11.81
N TYR A 444 -9.62 -0.18 12.84
CA TYR A 444 -9.69 1.20 13.31
C TYR A 444 -9.23 2.21 12.24
N LEU A 445 -8.15 1.91 11.51
CA LEU A 445 -7.64 2.75 10.43
C LEU A 445 -8.61 2.83 9.25
N ILE A 446 -9.22 1.70 8.86
CA ILE A 446 -10.25 1.66 7.81
C ILE A 446 -11.46 2.51 8.24
N ASP A 447 -11.99 2.30 9.44
CA ASP A 447 -13.19 2.99 9.92
C ASP A 447 -12.90 4.48 10.21
N THR A 448 -11.65 4.86 10.49
CA THR A 448 -11.25 6.27 10.71
C THR A 448 -11.04 7.04 9.42
N TYR A 449 -10.51 6.39 8.39
CA TYR A 449 -10.16 7.00 7.10
C TYR A 449 -10.97 6.36 5.98
N THR A 450 -12.29 6.21 6.14
CA THR A 450 -13.15 5.45 5.22
C THR A 450 -13.00 5.83 3.75
N ILE A 451 -12.78 7.11 3.44
CA ILE A 451 -12.53 7.59 2.07
C ILE A 451 -11.12 7.22 1.59
N PHE A 452 -10.14 7.23 2.49
CA PHE A 452 -8.71 7.03 2.18
C PHE A 452 -8.19 5.67 2.64
N ALA A 453 -9.07 4.69 2.81
CA ALA A 453 -8.77 3.46 3.53
C ALA A 453 -7.68 2.65 2.82
N ALA A 454 -7.74 2.53 1.49
CA ALA A 454 -6.74 1.81 0.73
C ALA A 454 -5.36 2.50 0.83
N SER A 455 -5.34 3.83 0.74
CA SER A 455 -4.12 4.63 0.89
C SER A 455 -3.48 4.50 2.28
N VAL A 456 -4.29 4.48 3.36
CA VAL A 456 -3.81 4.27 4.74
C VAL A 456 -3.29 2.85 4.93
N LEU A 457 -3.98 1.84 4.42
CA LEU A 457 -3.55 0.44 4.49
C LEU A 457 -2.23 0.22 3.73
N ALA A 458 -2.06 0.86 2.59
CA ALA A 458 -0.82 0.85 1.84
C ALA A 458 0.34 1.45 2.64
N ALA A 459 0.14 2.63 3.24
CA ALA A 459 1.13 3.29 4.10
C ALA A 459 1.57 2.41 5.27
N ASN A 460 0.61 1.81 5.95
CA ASN A 460 0.84 0.87 7.04
C ASN A 460 1.64 -0.36 6.56
N SER A 461 1.28 -0.93 5.41
CA SER A 461 1.98 -2.09 4.85
C SER A 461 3.43 -1.78 4.51
N VAL A 462 3.73 -0.60 3.95
CA VAL A 462 5.10 -0.16 3.64
C VAL A 462 5.92 -0.07 4.92
N MET A 463 5.45 0.69 5.93
CA MET A 463 6.18 0.87 7.19
C MET A 463 6.47 -0.48 7.87
N ARG A 464 5.45 -1.34 7.91
CA ARG A 464 5.53 -2.70 8.44
C ARG A 464 6.57 -3.55 7.73
N SER A 465 6.58 -3.52 6.40
CA SER A 465 7.49 -4.31 5.58
C SER A 465 8.94 -3.85 5.70
N VAL A 466 9.17 -2.54 5.87
CA VAL A 466 10.51 -1.99 6.14
C VAL A 466 11.06 -2.53 7.46
N PHE A 467 10.27 -2.52 8.53
CA PHE A 467 10.71 -3.06 9.83
C PHE A 467 10.94 -4.57 9.76
N GLY A 468 10.04 -5.32 9.09
CA GLY A 468 10.22 -6.75 8.83
C GLY A 468 11.49 -7.08 8.03
N ALA A 469 11.91 -6.20 7.12
CA ALA A 469 13.16 -6.33 6.38
C ALA A 469 14.40 -5.99 7.23
N VAL A 470 14.32 -4.94 8.06
CA VAL A 470 15.48 -4.39 8.78
C VAL A 470 15.81 -5.18 10.04
N PHE A 471 14.81 -5.62 10.81
CA PHE A 471 15.01 -6.26 12.13
C PHE A 471 15.94 -7.48 12.09
N PRO A 472 15.77 -8.43 11.13
CA PRO A 472 16.66 -9.58 11.02
C PRO A 472 18.14 -9.21 10.81
N LEU A 473 18.43 -8.09 10.11
CA LEU A 473 19.79 -7.75 9.67
C LEU A 473 20.72 -7.36 10.82
N PHE A 474 20.18 -6.78 11.90
CA PHE A 474 20.97 -6.44 13.08
C PHE A 474 20.84 -7.47 14.21
N THR A 475 19.99 -8.50 14.05
CA THR A 475 19.67 -9.44 15.14
C THR A 475 20.91 -10.20 15.61
N THR A 476 21.72 -10.73 14.69
CA THR A 476 22.92 -11.50 15.05
C THR A 476 23.88 -10.68 15.92
N TYR A 477 24.24 -9.48 15.46
CA TYR A 477 25.11 -8.56 16.21
C TYR A 477 24.53 -8.19 17.57
N MET A 478 23.24 -7.90 17.61
CA MET A 478 22.54 -7.55 18.85
C MET A 478 22.64 -8.68 19.89
N TYR A 479 22.50 -9.93 19.46
CA TYR A 479 22.59 -11.10 20.35
C TYR A 479 24.05 -11.44 20.74
N GLU A 480 25.01 -11.19 19.87
CA GLU A 480 26.45 -11.35 20.17
C GLU A 480 26.93 -10.32 21.21
N ASP A 481 26.54 -9.05 21.06
CA ASP A 481 27.03 -7.96 21.90
C ASP A 481 26.31 -7.85 23.25
N LEU A 482 24.99 -8.09 23.28
CA LEU A 482 24.16 -7.89 24.49
C LEU A 482 23.84 -9.22 25.21
N GLY A 483 24.10 -10.35 24.57
CA GLY A 483 23.68 -11.66 25.04
C GLY A 483 22.18 -11.93 24.87
N ILE A 484 21.79 -13.20 25.01
CA ILE A 484 20.44 -13.68 24.66
C ILE A 484 19.31 -13.03 25.48
N HIS A 485 19.57 -12.54 26.69
CA HIS A 485 18.55 -11.96 27.56
C HIS A 485 18.25 -10.50 27.21
N TRP A 486 19.27 -9.65 27.21
CA TRP A 486 19.11 -8.22 26.93
C TRP A 486 18.75 -7.97 25.46
N ALA A 487 19.33 -8.74 24.54
CA ALA A 487 18.95 -8.68 23.12
C ALA A 487 17.46 -9.01 22.93
N SER A 488 16.95 -10.04 23.61
CA SER A 488 15.51 -10.40 23.59
C SER A 488 14.62 -9.37 24.27
N SER A 489 15.16 -8.55 25.19
CA SER A 489 14.39 -7.53 25.92
C SER A 489 14.19 -6.24 25.11
N ILE A 490 15.04 -5.93 24.14
CA ILE A 490 14.91 -4.73 23.27
C ILE A 490 13.53 -4.63 22.60
N PRO A 491 13.05 -5.64 21.85
CA PRO A 491 11.71 -5.57 21.26
C PRO A 491 10.61 -5.51 22.33
N ALA A 492 10.83 -6.06 23.53
CA ALA A 492 9.89 -5.96 24.65
C ALA A 492 9.75 -4.50 25.13
N PHE A 493 10.86 -3.77 25.27
CA PHE A 493 10.83 -2.34 25.61
C PHE A 493 10.18 -1.49 24.52
N LEU A 494 10.45 -1.79 23.24
CA LEU A 494 9.77 -1.13 22.13
C LEU A 494 8.25 -1.40 22.15
N ALA A 495 7.84 -2.63 22.45
CA ALA A 495 6.42 -2.96 22.61
C ALA A 495 5.79 -2.22 23.80
N VAL A 496 6.49 -2.10 24.93
CA VAL A 496 6.04 -1.31 26.10
C VAL A 496 5.84 0.15 25.73
N ALA A 497 6.75 0.75 24.96
CA ALA A 497 6.61 2.13 24.49
C ALA A 497 5.33 2.35 23.64
N CYS A 498 4.83 1.30 22.98
CA CYS A 498 3.59 1.34 22.22
C CYS A 498 2.33 1.02 23.03
N VAL A 499 2.45 0.47 24.25
CA VAL A 499 1.29 0.12 25.12
C VAL A 499 0.30 1.28 25.27
N PRO A 500 0.71 2.55 25.47
CA PRO A 500 -0.23 3.64 25.66
C PRO A 500 -1.09 3.94 24.42
N PHE A 501 -0.65 3.61 23.20
CA PHE A 501 -1.30 4.09 21.98
C PHE A 501 -2.77 3.65 21.87
N PRO A 502 -3.14 2.36 22.01
CA PRO A 502 -4.54 1.95 21.93
C PRO A 502 -5.42 2.59 23.02
N PHE A 503 -4.89 2.79 24.23
CA PHE A 503 -5.62 3.43 25.33
C PHE A 503 -5.86 4.92 25.07
N LEU A 504 -4.84 5.62 24.57
CA LEU A 504 -4.94 7.04 24.21
C LEU A 504 -5.93 7.24 23.06
N PHE A 505 -5.88 6.42 22.02
CA PHE A 505 -6.85 6.52 20.91
C PHE A 505 -8.25 6.05 21.31
N TYR A 506 -8.40 5.11 22.24
CA TYR A 506 -9.72 4.74 22.75
C TYR A 506 -10.39 5.89 23.53
N LYS A 507 -9.62 6.60 24.37
CA LYS A 507 -10.15 7.69 25.20
C LYS A 507 -10.25 9.04 24.47
N TYR A 508 -9.27 9.36 23.63
CA TYR A 508 -9.14 10.67 22.98
C TYR A 508 -9.28 10.63 21.45
N GLY A 509 -9.62 9.48 20.87
CA GLY A 509 -9.69 9.26 19.41
C GLY A 509 -10.51 10.31 18.69
N HIS A 510 -11.74 10.56 19.13
CA HIS A 510 -12.63 11.56 18.54
C HIS A 510 -12.00 12.96 18.51
N THR A 511 -11.36 13.40 19.61
CA THR A 511 -10.70 14.72 19.69
C THR A 511 -9.46 14.80 18.80
N ILE A 512 -8.69 13.72 18.68
CA ILE A 512 -7.50 13.68 17.84
C ILE A 512 -7.91 13.69 16.35
N ARG A 513 -8.93 12.91 16.00
CA ARG A 513 -9.47 12.79 14.64
C ARG A 513 -10.06 14.10 14.13
N SER A 514 -10.76 14.86 14.97
CA SER A 514 -11.33 16.15 14.55
C SER A 514 -10.26 17.20 14.23
N ARG A 515 -9.06 17.05 14.78
CA ARG A 515 -7.88 17.89 14.46
C ARG A 515 -7.10 17.40 13.24
N CYS A 516 -7.38 16.19 12.78
CA CYS A 516 -6.74 15.53 11.66
C CYS A 516 -7.49 15.84 10.35
N LYS A 517 -6.82 16.39 9.34
CA LYS A 517 -7.49 16.90 8.12
C LYS A 517 -8.22 15.78 7.37
N PHE A 518 -7.55 14.65 7.13
CA PHE A 518 -8.10 13.57 6.31
C PHE A 518 -9.12 12.72 7.09
N ALA A 519 -8.93 12.54 8.40
CA ALA A 519 -9.90 11.87 9.26
C ALA A 519 -11.19 12.70 9.41
N ALA A 520 -11.08 14.02 9.62
CA ALA A 520 -12.24 14.92 9.71
C ALA A 520 -13.03 14.95 8.40
N GLN A 521 -12.35 14.89 7.24
CA GLN A 521 -13.01 14.78 5.94
C GLN A 521 -13.79 13.48 5.79
N SER A 522 -13.21 12.34 6.21
CA SER A 522 -13.88 11.03 6.20
C SER A 522 -15.10 11.02 7.12
N GLU A 523 -14.99 11.63 8.30
CA GLU A 523 -16.11 11.77 9.23
C GLU A 523 -17.24 12.64 8.67
N ALA A 524 -16.92 13.78 8.06
CA ALA A 524 -17.91 14.67 7.45
C ALA A 524 -18.69 13.97 6.31
N PHE A 525 -18.00 13.15 5.52
CA PHE A 525 -18.63 12.33 4.48
C PHE A 525 -19.57 11.28 5.06
N MET A 526 -19.13 10.54 6.08
CA MET A 526 -19.97 9.56 6.75
C MET A 526 -21.21 10.19 7.39
N ARG A 527 -21.09 11.39 7.99
CA ARG A 527 -22.23 12.13 8.53
C ARG A 527 -23.25 12.50 7.45
N LYS A 528 -22.80 13.00 6.30
CA LYS A 528 -23.67 13.29 5.14
C LYS A 528 -24.40 12.05 4.65
N MET A 529 -23.72 10.89 4.58
CA MET A 529 -24.37 9.63 4.21
C MET A 529 -25.43 9.22 5.22
N VAL A 530 -25.16 9.32 6.52
CA VAL A 530 -26.14 9.00 7.58
C VAL A 530 -27.36 9.91 7.48
N GLU A 531 -27.16 11.20 7.21
CA GLU A 531 -28.23 12.16 7.00
C GLU A 531 -29.07 11.81 5.78
N GLN A 532 -28.45 11.46 4.64
CA GLN A 532 -29.15 11.00 3.43
C GLN A 532 -29.99 9.75 3.67
N VAL A 533 -29.45 8.75 4.36
CA VAL A 533 -30.21 7.53 4.69
C VAL A 533 -31.40 7.86 5.58
N LYS A 534 -31.25 8.78 6.54
CA LYS A 534 -32.35 9.22 7.39
C LYS A 534 -33.42 9.95 6.58
N THR A 535 -33.07 10.93 5.73
CA THR A 535 -34.05 11.62 4.89
C THR A 535 -34.77 10.68 3.94
N THR A 536 -34.08 9.74 3.27
CA THR A 536 -34.74 8.73 2.42
C THR A 536 -35.69 7.83 3.23
N THR A 537 -35.36 7.51 4.49
CA THR A 537 -36.25 6.72 5.36
C THR A 537 -37.48 7.53 5.80
N TYR A 538 -37.33 8.83 6.05
CA TYR A 538 -38.46 9.72 6.40
C TYR A 538 -39.37 10.00 5.20
N ASP A 539 -38.81 10.27 4.02
CA ASP A 539 -39.59 10.50 2.80
C ASP A 539 -40.33 9.22 2.37
N GLY A 540 -39.69 8.06 2.45
CA GLY A 540 -40.34 6.77 2.18
C GLY A 540 -41.44 6.41 3.20
N ALA A 541 -41.28 6.79 4.47
CA ALA A 541 -42.30 6.60 5.49
C ALA A 541 -43.49 7.57 5.32
N ALA A 542 -43.23 8.81 4.88
CA ALA A 542 -44.26 9.79 4.56
C ALA A 542 -45.05 9.38 3.30
N ASP A 543 -44.36 8.85 2.28
CA ASP A 543 -45.00 8.31 1.08
C ASP A 543 -45.83 7.06 1.38
N ASP A 544 -45.38 6.17 2.27
CA ASP A 544 -46.16 5.01 2.74
C ASP A 544 -47.38 5.42 3.59
N GLU A 545 -47.26 6.48 4.41
CA GLU A 545 -48.37 7.02 5.18
C GLU A 545 -49.38 7.75 4.28
N GLN A 546 -48.91 8.42 3.23
CA GLN A 546 -49.73 9.11 2.24
C GLN A 546 -50.40 8.13 1.28
N ALA A 547 -49.73 7.03 0.90
CA ALA A 547 -50.29 5.91 0.14
C ALA A 547 -51.36 5.15 0.94
N LYS A 548 -51.18 5.00 2.27
CA LYS A 548 -52.23 4.48 3.15
C LYS A 548 -53.42 5.44 3.26
N ARG A 549 -53.19 6.75 3.35
CA ARG A 549 -54.26 7.76 3.36
C ARG A 549 -55.04 7.84 2.03
N THR A 550 -54.38 7.62 0.89
CA THR A 550 -55.08 7.56 -0.41
C THR A 550 -55.83 6.23 -0.60
N ALA A 551 -55.30 5.11 -0.10
CA ALA A 551 -56.01 3.83 -0.10
C ALA A 551 -57.26 3.81 0.81
N THR A 552 -57.42 4.80 1.70
CA THR A 552 -58.59 4.92 2.59
C THR A 552 -59.75 5.74 1.96
N TYR A 553 -59.54 6.36 0.79
CA TYR A 553 -60.56 7.19 0.12
C TYR A 553 -61.31 6.49 -1.04
N ASP A 554 -60.87 5.31 -1.49
CA ASP A 554 -61.46 4.58 -2.62
C ASP A 554 -62.20 3.28 -2.21
N GLY A 555 -62.52 3.11 -0.93
CA GLY A 555 -63.20 1.89 -0.47
C GLY A 555 -63.88 2.04 0.88
N ALA A 556 -65.03 2.70 0.91
CA ALA A 556 -65.98 2.60 2.01
C ALA A 556 -67.41 2.88 1.53
N ALA A 557 -68.07 1.83 1.03
CA ALA A 557 -69.50 1.66 1.22
C ALA A 557 -69.67 0.49 2.19
N ASP A 558 -70.47 0.74 3.22
CA ASP A 558 -71.08 -0.21 4.14
C ASP A 558 -70.13 -0.97 5.10
N GLU A 559 -70.00 -0.46 6.33
CA GLU A 559 -70.63 -1.07 7.51
C GLU A 559 -70.33 -0.25 8.80
N GLU A 560 -71.39 -0.01 9.57
CA GLU A 560 -71.44 0.74 10.84
C GLU A 560 -71.18 -0.19 12.06
N PRO A 561 -71.03 0.34 13.31
CA PRO A 561 -69.89 0.03 14.16
C PRO A 561 -70.22 -0.78 15.42
N LYS A 562 -69.20 -1.26 16.12
CA LYS A 562 -69.28 -1.54 17.57
C LYS A 562 -68.09 -0.99 18.34
N GLU A 563 -68.44 -0.10 19.26
CA GLU A 563 -67.63 0.54 20.30
C GLU A 563 -67.06 -0.47 21.31
N THR A 564 -65.89 -0.13 21.88
CA THR A 564 -65.76 0.21 23.31
C THR A 564 -64.38 0.79 23.61
N ASP A 565 -64.40 2.09 23.89
CA ASP A 565 -63.82 2.83 25.02
C ASP A 565 -62.32 2.82 25.36
N VAL A 566 -61.87 4.07 25.51
CA VAL A 566 -60.54 4.61 25.82
C VAL A 566 -60.46 4.96 27.31
N GLU A 567 -59.23 5.25 27.75
CA GLU A 567 -58.77 5.96 28.96
C GLU A 567 -58.14 5.02 30.00
N GLY A 568 -56.89 5.17 30.45
CA GLY A 568 -55.97 6.31 30.50
C GLY A 568 -55.60 6.54 31.97
N TYR A 569 -54.35 6.31 32.39
CA TYR A 569 -53.61 7.15 33.38
C TYR A 569 -52.20 6.64 33.74
N ASP A 570 -51.47 7.60 34.30
CA ASP A 570 -50.06 7.79 34.62
C ASP A 570 -49.54 7.08 35.92
N ARG A 571 -48.20 7.06 36.04
CA ARG A 571 -47.32 7.00 37.24
C ARG A 571 -47.02 5.71 38.04
N THR A 572 -45.71 5.38 38.00
CA THR A 572 -44.78 5.01 39.10
C THR A 572 -45.29 4.29 40.35
N GLU A 573 -44.73 3.10 40.63
CA GLU A 573 -43.88 2.79 41.81
C GLU A 573 -43.36 1.33 41.77
N ALA A 574 -42.14 1.13 42.27
CA ALA A 574 -41.53 -0.18 42.61
C ALA A 574 -41.90 -0.52 44.09
N PRO A 575 -41.62 -1.72 44.69
CA PRO A 575 -40.65 -2.74 44.30
C PRO A 575 -41.06 -4.22 44.48
N ALA A 576 -40.13 -5.10 44.10
CA ALA A 576 -40.07 -6.57 44.23
C ALA A 576 -40.05 -7.06 45.72
N PRO A 577 -39.77 -8.33 46.08
CA PRO A 577 -39.48 -9.53 45.26
C PRO A 577 -40.05 -10.87 45.81
N SER A 578 -39.62 -11.95 45.15
CA SER A 578 -39.47 -13.33 45.67
C SER A 578 -40.74 -14.18 45.61
N ARG A 579 -40.69 -15.48 45.35
CA ARG A 579 -39.62 -16.49 45.33
C ARG A 579 -40.20 -17.63 44.47
N ALA A 580 -39.42 -18.22 43.58
CA ALA A 580 -38.89 -19.58 43.73
C ALA A 580 -40.00 -20.66 43.71
N VAL A 581 -39.92 -21.69 42.90
CA VAL A 581 -38.91 -22.75 42.92
C VAL A 581 -39.16 -23.61 41.68
N SER A 582 -38.05 -24.15 41.15
CA SER A 582 -37.80 -25.43 40.46
C SER A 582 -38.98 -26.29 39.97
N ASP A 583 -38.85 -27.13 38.95
CA ASP A 583 -37.74 -28.05 38.67
C ASP A 583 -37.99 -28.77 37.34
N GLY A 584 -36.92 -29.39 36.84
CA GLY A 584 -36.96 -30.52 35.90
C GLY A 584 -36.99 -30.12 34.42
N SER A 585 -35.93 -30.28 33.60
CA SER A 585 -35.26 -31.54 33.22
C SER A 585 -36.29 -32.51 32.63
N LEU A 586 -36.17 -33.11 31.46
CA LEU A 586 -35.10 -33.49 30.55
C LEU A 586 -35.83 -33.86 29.22
N SER A 587 -35.21 -33.66 28.04
CA SER A 587 -34.77 -34.75 27.13
C SER A 587 -35.91 -35.65 26.62
N ASP A 588 -36.09 -36.04 25.36
CA ASP A 588 -35.27 -36.19 24.17
C ASP A 588 -36.26 -36.17 22.97
N VAL A 589 -35.92 -35.54 21.83
CA VAL A 589 -35.59 -36.21 20.55
C VAL A 589 -36.57 -37.33 20.15
N GLU A 590 -37.36 -37.15 19.09
CA GLU A 590 -37.20 -37.92 17.84
C GLU A 590 -38.08 -37.40 16.68
N GLU A 591 -37.68 -37.78 15.47
CA GLU A 591 -37.93 -37.17 14.17
C GLU A 591 -39.28 -37.57 13.49
N LEU A 592 -39.79 -36.63 12.67
CA LEU A 592 -40.36 -36.74 11.29
C LEU A 592 -41.30 -37.93 10.94
N PRO A 593 -42.41 -37.70 10.19
CA PRO A 593 -42.26 -37.56 8.73
C PRO A 593 -43.27 -36.69 7.96
N THR A 594 -42.84 -36.46 6.72
CA THR A 594 -43.35 -35.81 5.50
C THR A 594 -44.70 -36.32 4.96
N MET A 595 -45.53 -35.45 4.34
CA MET A 595 -45.91 -35.56 2.91
C MET A 595 -46.86 -34.46 2.37
N GLN A 596 -46.48 -33.94 1.18
CA GLN A 596 -47.25 -33.64 -0.05
C GLN A 596 -48.53 -32.77 0.01
N GLN A 597 -48.45 -31.52 -0.46
CA GLN A 597 -48.76 -31.02 -1.83
C GLN A 597 -50.23 -30.67 -2.07
N ILE A 598 -50.50 -29.42 -2.47
CA ILE A 598 -51.22 -29.07 -3.71
C ILE A 598 -50.97 -27.58 -4.04
N ARG A 599 -50.73 -27.33 -5.32
CA ARG A 599 -50.59 -26.01 -5.96
C ARG A 599 -51.95 -25.33 -6.12
N SER A 600 -51.98 -24.02 -5.98
CA SER A 600 -52.85 -23.15 -6.79
C SER A 600 -52.11 -21.85 -7.13
N LYS A 601 -52.05 -21.55 -8.43
CA LYS A 601 -51.56 -20.29 -8.99
C LYS A 601 -52.65 -19.22 -8.83
N ALA A 602 -52.29 -18.07 -8.29
CA ALA A 602 -52.93 -16.80 -8.61
C ALA A 602 -51.85 -15.71 -8.60
N SER A 603 -51.72 -15.05 -9.75
CA SER A 603 -50.77 -13.99 -10.03
C SER A 603 -51.35 -12.67 -9.55
N THR A 604 -50.73 -12.05 -8.55
CA THR A 604 -50.89 -10.61 -8.30
C THR A 604 -49.52 -9.96 -8.48
N ARG A 605 -49.44 -9.15 -9.52
CA ARG A 605 -48.26 -8.42 -9.98
C ARG A 605 -48.08 -7.21 -9.05
N THR A 606 -47.37 -7.39 -7.94
CA THR A 606 -46.91 -6.28 -7.11
C THR A 606 -45.73 -5.61 -7.81
N VAL A 607 -45.90 -4.35 -8.18
CA VAL A 607 -44.80 -3.46 -8.57
C VAL A 607 -43.89 -3.36 -7.35
N GLY A 608 -42.73 -4.00 -7.41
CA GLY A 608 -41.75 -3.96 -6.34
C GLY A 608 -41.24 -2.54 -6.18
N SER A 609 -41.54 -1.92 -5.04
CA SER A 609 -40.85 -0.70 -4.63
C SER A 609 -39.37 -1.01 -4.49
N HIS A 610 -38.55 -0.19 -5.15
CA HIS A 610 -37.09 -0.29 -5.08
C HIS A 610 -36.61 0.11 -3.68
N HIS A 611 -36.60 -0.83 -2.74
CA HIS A 611 -35.74 -0.72 -1.57
C HIS A 611 -34.32 -1.14 -1.94
N ALA A 612 -33.59 -0.21 -2.58
CA ALA A 612 -32.15 -0.28 -2.64
C ALA A 612 -31.62 -0.05 -1.21
N SER A 613 -31.02 -1.09 -0.62
CA SER A 613 -30.26 -0.96 0.62
C SER A 613 -29.20 0.13 0.43
N ALA A 614 -29.35 1.26 1.11
CA ALA A 614 -28.60 2.50 0.89
C ALA A 614 -27.09 2.44 1.24
N TYR A 615 -26.52 1.24 1.37
CA TYR A 615 -25.09 1.05 1.54
C TYR A 615 -24.62 -0.24 0.84
N ASP A 616 -24.54 -0.18 -0.50
CA ASP A 616 -23.86 -1.18 -1.34
C ASP A 616 -22.45 -0.72 -1.78
N GLY A 617 -21.96 0.41 -1.27
CA GLY A 617 -20.63 0.92 -1.56
C GLY A 617 -19.54 0.04 -0.96
N ASN A 618 -18.69 -0.52 -1.81
CA ASN A 618 -17.44 -1.14 -1.39
C ASN A 618 -16.49 -0.03 -0.86
N PRO A 619 -16.07 -0.05 0.42
CA PRO A 619 -15.20 0.98 0.98
C PRO A 619 -13.83 1.08 0.28
N TYR A 620 -13.43 0.04 -0.48
CA TYR A 620 -12.22 0.08 -1.30
C TYR A 620 -12.40 0.86 -2.61
N ASP A 621 -13.63 1.02 -3.09
CA ASP A 621 -13.92 1.72 -4.35
C ASP A 621 -14.16 3.24 -4.11
N ILE A 622 -14.35 3.64 -2.85
CA ILE A 622 -14.59 5.03 -2.41
C ILE A 622 -13.32 5.90 -2.55
N ASP A 623 -12.13 5.29 -2.53
CA ASP A 623 -10.84 6.00 -2.61
C ASP A 623 -10.66 6.72 -3.98
N LEU A 624 -11.52 6.42 -4.96
CA LEU A 624 -11.61 7.05 -6.27
C LEU A 624 -12.65 8.19 -6.36
N ILE A 625 -13.47 8.41 -5.34
CA ILE A 625 -14.48 9.49 -5.36
C ILE A 625 -13.76 10.84 -5.39
N THR A 626 -14.03 11.56 -6.48
CA THR A 626 -13.60 12.92 -6.78
C THR A 626 -13.83 13.86 -5.60
N THR A 627 -12.75 14.23 -4.90
CA THR A 627 -12.60 15.63 -4.51
C THR A 627 -12.23 16.43 -5.77
N PRO A 628 -12.88 17.56 -6.06
CA PRO A 628 -12.55 18.37 -7.23
C PRO A 628 -11.06 18.74 -7.20
N ASN A 629 -10.32 18.39 -8.26
CA ASN A 629 -8.93 18.80 -8.42
C ASN A 629 -8.88 19.75 -9.63
N PRO A 630 -8.44 21.01 -9.47
CA PRO A 630 -8.09 21.81 -10.63
C PRO A 630 -6.73 21.31 -11.16
N ALA A 631 -6.78 20.59 -12.29
CA ALA A 631 -5.69 20.29 -13.24
C ALA A 631 -4.54 19.41 -12.69
N SER A 632 -4.56 18.09 -12.89
CA SER A 632 -4.25 17.29 -14.09
C SER A 632 -2.76 17.14 -14.45
N ASN A 633 -2.30 15.90 -14.31
CA ASN A 633 -1.53 15.13 -15.30
C ASN A 633 -0.19 15.70 -15.83
N LYS A 634 0.88 14.99 -15.48
CA LYS A 634 1.57 14.06 -16.41
C LYS A 634 2.91 14.38 -17.10
N THR A 635 3.98 14.05 -16.42
CA THR A 635 4.94 12.95 -16.58
C THR A 635 5.86 12.85 -17.89
N THR A 636 7.23 13.14 -17.86
CA THR A 636 8.55 12.52 -18.42
C THR A 636 8.46 11.85 -19.79
N PRO A 637 9.57 11.87 -20.56
CA PRO A 637 10.58 10.78 -20.48
C PRO A 637 12.07 11.23 -20.39
N PRO A 638 12.98 10.26 -20.20
CA PRO A 638 14.45 10.38 -20.23
C PRO A 638 15.00 9.88 -21.60
N PRO A 639 16.24 9.36 -21.76
CA PRO A 639 17.61 9.90 -21.61
C PRO A 639 18.45 9.61 -22.92
N PRO A 640 19.76 9.26 -22.92
CA PRO A 640 20.99 10.06 -22.70
C PRO A 640 22.13 9.79 -23.75
N ASP A 641 23.36 10.15 -23.37
CA ASP A 641 24.70 9.67 -23.82
C ASP A 641 25.37 10.47 -24.95
N ALA A 642 26.69 10.66 -25.05
CA ALA A 642 27.91 10.16 -24.39
C ALA A 642 28.97 11.30 -24.47
N GLY A 643 30.03 11.42 -23.65
CA GLY A 643 31.21 10.56 -23.64
C GLY A 643 32.50 11.42 -23.65
N THR A 644 33.44 11.09 -22.76
CA THR A 644 34.94 11.06 -22.82
C THR A 644 35.69 11.65 -24.05
N PRO A 645 37.00 12.02 -24.00
CA PRO A 645 38.08 11.26 -23.32
C PRO A 645 39.39 12.01 -22.87
N ALA A 646 40.27 11.21 -22.23
CA ALA A 646 41.76 11.13 -22.27
C ALA A 646 42.62 12.36 -21.86
N THR A 647 43.94 12.34 -21.64
CA THR A 647 45.09 11.41 -21.86
C THR A 647 46.22 11.85 -20.86
N THR A 648 46.91 10.95 -20.12
CA THR A 648 48.37 10.53 -20.18
C THR A 648 49.44 11.64 -20.08
N PRO A 649 50.71 11.40 -19.61
CA PRO A 649 51.50 10.15 -19.68
C PRO A 649 52.41 9.78 -18.47
N SER A 650 53.17 8.69 -18.67
CA SER A 650 54.11 7.87 -17.86
C SER A 650 55.55 8.48 -17.71
N PRO A 651 56.58 7.84 -17.07
CA PRO A 651 57.25 6.54 -17.45
C PRO A 651 57.77 5.60 -16.30
N SER A 652 57.70 4.27 -16.47
CA SER A 652 58.75 3.18 -16.53
C SER A 652 59.71 2.96 -15.33
N THR A 653 59.91 1.74 -14.80
CA THR A 653 60.91 0.72 -15.29
C THR A 653 60.85 -0.66 -14.56
N THR A 654 60.93 -1.74 -15.37
CA THR A 654 61.61 -3.09 -15.27
C THR A 654 61.45 -4.13 -14.11
N ALA A 655 61.28 -5.41 -14.51
CA ALA A 655 61.21 -6.72 -13.80
C ALA A 655 62.57 -7.51 -13.89
N PRO A 656 62.78 -8.85 -13.64
CA PRO A 656 61.95 -10.04 -13.20
C PRO A 656 62.72 -11.04 -12.21
N PRO A 657 62.58 -12.40 -12.17
CA PRO A 657 61.45 -13.33 -11.84
C PRO A 657 61.68 -14.50 -10.79
N SER A 658 60.57 -15.16 -10.38
CA SER A 658 60.33 -16.61 -9.98
C SER A 658 60.83 -17.20 -8.62
N PRO A 659 60.31 -18.36 -8.08
CA PRO A 659 59.18 -19.25 -8.46
C PRO A 659 58.19 -19.64 -7.28
N ALA A 660 57.28 -20.58 -7.56
CA ALA A 660 56.05 -20.96 -6.87
C ALA A 660 56.14 -21.58 -5.44
N THR A 661 55.07 -21.39 -4.65
CA THR A 661 54.69 -22.29 -3.53
C THR A 661 53.16 -22.33 -3.36
N ILE A 662 52.66 -23.53 -3.11
CA ILE A 662 51.26 -23.97 -2.99
C ILE A 662 50.57 -23.32 -1.77
N PRO A 663 49.34 -22.77 -1.85
CA PRO A 663 48.65 -22.27 -0.66
C PRO A 663 47.79 -23.35 0.02
N ALA A 664 48.07 -23.58 1.30
CA ALA A 664 47.16 -24.23 2.23
C ALA A 664 45.90 -23.37 2.44
N GLY A 665 44.72 -24.00 2.41
CA GLY A 665 43.44 -23.33 2.51
C GLY A 665 43.16 -22.76 3.90
N SER A 666 43.25 -21.44 4.04
CA SER A 666 42.51 -20.68 5.05
C SER A 666 41.32 -20.00 4.37
N GLY A 667 40.14 -20.62 4.42
CA GLY A 667 38.91 -20.02 3.96
C GLY A 667 38.49 -18.88 4.90
N SER A 668 38.97 -17.67 4.64
CA SER A 668 38.47 -16.45 5.30
C SER A 668 37.01 -16.24 4.89
N ARG A 669 36.07 -16.44 5.82
CA ARG A 669 34.64 -16.17 5.64
C ARG A 669 34.44 -14.68 5.38
N ARG A 670 33.62 -14.35 4.37
CA ARG A 670 33.52 -13.00 3.81
C ARG A 670 32.34 -12.24 4.43
N THR A 671 32.66 -11.15 5.10
CA THR A 671 31.69 -10.18 5.67
C THR A 671 30.80 -9.54 4.61
N LEU A 672 29.58 -9.16 4.98
CA LEU A 672 28.64 -8.46 4.07
C LEU A 672 29.30 -7.28 3.36
N ARG A 673 30.13 -6.52 4.09
CA ARG A 673 30.92 -5.42 3.52
C ARG A 673 31.95 -5.91 2.49
N GLN A 674 32.71 -6.96 2.79
CA GLN A 674 33.68 -7.56 1.84
C GLN A 674 32.96 -8.16 0.61
N VAL A 675 31.80 -8.78 0.81
CA VAL A 675 30.98 -9.37 -0.24
C VAL A 675 30.38 -8.31 -1.15
N ILE A 676 29.81 -7.22 -0.61
CA ILE A 676 29.33 -6.06 -1.38
C ILE A 676 30.48 -5.42 -2.14
N VAL A 677 31.65 -5.23 -1.51
CA VAL A 677 32.84 -4.61 -2.11
C VAL A 677 33.43 -5.45 -3.26
N GLN A 678 33.33 -6.78 -3.18
CA GLN A 678 33.79 -7.71 -4.21
C GLN A 678 32.74 -8.02 -5.29
N GLY A 679 31.46 -7.73 -5.02
CA GLY A 679 30.36 -7.91 -5.96
C GLY A 679 30.30 -6.84 -7.07
N PRO A 680 29.34 -6.96 -8.01
CA PRO A 680 29.18 -6.02 -9.13
C PRO A 680 28.99 -4.56 -8.69
N LEU A 681 28.24 -4.35 -7.61
CA LEU A 681 28.02 -3.04 -6.98
C LEU A 681 29.31 -2.47 -6.38
N GLY A 682 30.12 -3.29 -5.72
CA GLY A 682 31.44 -2.91 -5.22
C GLY A 682 32.45 -2.62 -6.33
N ASN A 683 32.37 -3.33 -7.46
CA ASN A 683 33.18 -3.06 -8.65
C ASN A 683 32.85 -1.68 -9.24
N LEU A 684 31.56 -1.35 -9.35
CA LEU A 684 31.07 -0.03 -9.75
C LEU A 684 31.52 1.06 -8.76
N GLY A 685 31.36 0.83 -7.46
CA GLY A 685 31.82 1.76 -6.42
C GLY A 685 33.33 2.01 -6.47
N ARG A 686 34.14 0.96 -6.69
CA ARG A 686 35.60 1.07 -6.86
C ARG A 686 36.00 1.74 -8.18
N ALA A 687 35.27 1.52 -9.26
CA ALA A 687 35.48 2.23 -10.52
C ALA A 687 35.21 3.73 -10.34
N TYR A 688 34.07 4.10 -9.75
CA TYR A 688 33.74 5.48 -9.42
C TYR A 688 34.79 6.12 -8.51
N SER A 689 35.16 5.45 -7.40
CA SER A 689 36.15 5.97 -6.46
C SER A 689 37.52 6.19 -7.11
N ARG A 690 37.94 5.34 -8.05
CA ARG A 690 39.21 5.52 -8.79
C ARG A 690 39.15 6.71 -9.74
N VAL A 691 38.02 6.92 -10.41
CA VAL A 691 37.81 8.06 -11.32
C VAL A 691 37.72 9.37 -10.52
N GLN A 692 36.98 9.36 -9.40
CA GLN A 692 36.86 10.48 -8.47
C GLN A 692 38.20 10.90 -7.88
N ALA A 693 39.08 9.95 -7.53
CA ALA A 693 40.41 10.25 -7.02
C ALA A 693 41.35 10.83 -8.09
N ARG A 694 41.23 10.39 -9.36
CA ARG A 694 42.09 10.86 -10.47
C ARG A 694 41.66 12.20 -11.05
N ARG A 695 40.36 12.47 -11.13
CA ARG A 695 39.79 13.69 -11.72
C ARG A 695 38.63 14.20 -10.85
N PRO A 696 38.88 14.75 -9.66
CA PRO A 696 37.84 15.08 -8.69
C PRO A 696 36.84 16.10 -9.23
N TYR A 697 37.30 17.21 -9.79
CA TYR A 697 36.39 18.26 -10.30
C TYR A 697 35.57 17.79 -11.50
N ALA A 698 36.17 17.09 -12.47
CA ALA A 698 35.44 16.56 -13.63
C ALA A 698 34.40 15.50 -13.22
N THR A 699 34.74 14.63 -12.28
CA THR A 699 33.81 13.61 -11.79
C THR A 699 32.65 14.24 -11.03
N GLN A 700 32.89 15.30 -10.25
CA GLN A 700 31.83 16.04 -9.55
C GLN A 700 30.94 16.85 -10.51
N LEU A 701 31.54 17.46 -11.54
CA LEU A 701 30.81 18.17 -12.59
C LEU A 701 29.84 17.21 -13.29
N TRP A 702 30.33 16.08 -13.80
CA TRP A 702 29.49 15.10 -14.49
C TRP A 702 28.46 14.44 -13.57
N SER A 703 28.82 14.14 -12.31
CA SER A 703 27.85 13.61 -11.33
C SER A 703 26.74 14.63 -11.05
N SER A 704 27.07 15.92 -10.94
CA SER A 704 26.10 16.99 -10.71
C SER A 704 25.21 17.22 -11.94
N VAL A 705 25.78 17.19 -13.14
CA VAL A 705 25.02 17.27 -14.40
C VAL A 705 23.99 16.13 -14.48
N ILE A 706 24.37 14.89 -14.14
CA ILE A 706 23.44 13.74 -14.11
C ILE A 706 22.37 13.93 -13.05
N VAL A 707 22.72 14.37 -11.83
CA VAL A 707 21.75 14.60 -10.75
C VAL A 707 20.73 15.69 -11.13
N TYR A 708 21.18 16.80 -11.71
CA TYR A 708 20.31 17.90 -12.12
C TYR A 708 19.49 17.54 -13.37
N LEU A 709 20.04 16.75 -14.29
CA LEU A 709 19.30 16.17 -15.40
C LEU A 709 18.16 15.29 -14.89
N CYS A 710 18.46 14.34 -13.99
CA CYS A 710 17.44 13.48 -13.38
C CYS A 710 16.43 14.29 -12.56
N GLY A 711 16.88 15.30 -11.81
CA GLY A 711 16.04 16.18 -10.99
C GLY A 711 15.05 17.01 -11.82
N ASP A 712 15.52 17.61 -12.92
CA ASP A 712 14.66 18.40 -13.79
C ASP A 712 13.78 17.52 -14.70
N LEU A 713 14.29 16.42 -15.27
CA LEU A 713 13.43 15.46 -15.98
C LEU A 713 12.33 14.90 -15.08
N SER A 714 12.66 14.61 -13.81
CA SER A 714 11.66 14.25 -12.81
C SER A 714 10.70 15.39 -12.54
N ALA A 715 11.15 16.64 -12.46
CA ALA A 715 10.28 17.80 -12.24
C ALA A 715 9.34 18.07 -13.42
N GLN A 716 9.86 18.01 -14.65
CA GLN A 716 9.07 18.09 -15.87
C GLN A 716 8.10 16.90 -16.00
N TYR A 717 8.41 15.75 -15.37
CA TYR A 717 7.46 14.65 -15.21
C TYR A 717 6.43 14.93 -14.14
N PHE A 718 6.82 15.17 -12.91
CA PHE A 718 5.82 15.29 -11.87
C PHE A 718 4.95 16.57 -12.03
N PHE A 719 5.46 17.60 -12.72
CA PHE A 719 4.81 18.91 -12.88
C PHE A 719 5.01 19.50 -14.30
N PRO A 720 4.22 19.08 -15.30
CA PRO A 720 4.27 19.70 -16.63
C PRO A 720 3.73 21.15 -16.61
N PRO A 721 4.23 22.05 -17.48
CA PRO A 721 3.77 23.42 -17.55
C PRO A 721 2.36 23.51 -18.15
N GLY A 722 1.33 23.48 -17.30
CA GLY A 722 -0.04 23.83 -17.69
C GLY A 722 -0.38 25.30 -17.43
N GLY A 723 -0.79 26.02 -18.48
CA GLY A 723 -1.70 27.18 -18.41
C GLY A 723 -1.09 28.59 -18.40
N GLY A 724 -0.40 29.00 -19.46
CA GLY A 724 -0.03 30.41 -19.71
C GLY A 724 0.21 30.60 -21.22
N LYS A 725 -0.22 31.74 -21.79
CA LYS A 725 -0.41 31.98 -23.24
C LYS A 725 0.75 31.48 -24.13
N PRO A 726 0.46 30.94 -25.33
CA PRO A 726 1.49 30.52 -26.27
C PRO A 726 2.22 31.74 -26.82
N VAL A 727 3.52 31.86 -26.54
CA VAL A 727 4.40 32.73 -27.32
C VAL A 727 4.51 32.11 -28.72
N GLN A 728 4.16 32.89 -29.74
CA GLN A 728 4.25 32.52 -31.14
C GLN A 728 5.69 32.15 -31.52
N GLN A 729 5.97 30.84 -31.61
CA GLN A 729 6.85 30.25 -32.62
C GLN A 729 6.60 28.74 -32.69
N GLY A 730 5.82 28.34 -33.70
CA GLY A 730 5.85 27.02 -34.36
C GLY A 730 5.76 25.74 -33.52
N GLY A 731 4.54 25.23 -33.32
CA GLY A 731 4.19 23.80 -33.44
C GLY A 731 4.54 22.82 -32.30
N GLY A 732 3.52 22.33 -31.60
CA GLY A 732 3.56 21.06 -30.84
C GLY A 732 3.05 21.15 -29.40
N GLY A 733 2.03 20.36 -29.06
CA GLY A 733 1.37 20.35 -27.74
C GLY A 733 2.26 19.95 -26.56
N GLY A 734 1.78 20.24 -25.34
CA GLY A 734 2.48 20.13 -24.05
C GLY A 734 3.44 18.94 -23.90
N GLY A 735 4.70 19.18 -24.25
CA GLY A 735 5.80 18.22 -24.20
C GLY A 735 7.03 18.84 -23.54
N TYR A 736 8.02 17.98 -23.25
CA TYR A 736 9.33 18.28 -22.66
C TYR A 736 9.93 19.64 -23.10
N ASP A 737 10.38 20.45 -22.12
CA ASP A 737 11.01 21.76 -22.35
C ASP A 737 12.55 21.62 -22.28
N PRO A 738 13.24 21.54 -23.43
CA PRO A 738 14.70 21.40 -23.46
C PRO A 738 15.43 22.64 -22.94
N TRP A 739 14.82 23.83 -23.03
CA TRP A 739 15.42 25.09 -22.59
C TRP A 739 15.37 25.22 -21.07
N ARG A 740 14.32 24.71 -20.42
CA ARG A 740 14.31 24.51 -18.96
C ARG A 740 15.41 23.54 -18.50
N THR A 741 15.57 22.40 -19.18
CA THR A 741 16.62 21.44 -18.84
C THR A 741 17.99 22.10 -18.93
N LEU A 742 18.27 22.83 -20.01
CA LEU A 742 19.55 23.51 -20.20
C LEU A 742 19.88 24.49 -19.05
N ARG A 743 18.89 25.24 -18.56
CA ARG A 743 19.03 26.16 -17.42
C ARG A 743 19.39 25.41 -16.14
N HIS A 744 18.68 24.33 -15.83
CA HIS A 744 18.98 23.49 -14.66
C HIS A 744 20.35 22.83 -14.74
N LEU A 745 20.77 22.37 -15.92
CA LEU A 745 22.12 21.85 -16.15
C LEU A 745 23.18 22.92 -15.94
N THR A 746 22.92 24.16 -16.35
CA THR A 746 23.82 25.30 -16.17
C THR A 746 24.03 25.61 -14.68
N VAL A 747 22.96 25.61 -13.90
CA VAL A 747 23.00 25.78 -12.43
C VAL A 747 23.75 24.62 -11.76
N GLY A 748 23.49 23.38 -12.17
CA GLY A 748 24.19 22.20 -11.65
C GLY A 748 25.68 22.18 -11.98
N ALA A 749 26.04 22.57 -13.20
CA ALA A 749 27.42 22.63 -13.66
C ALA A 749 28.22 23.70 -12.89
N THR A 750 27.67 24.91 -12.78
CA THR A 750 28.37 26.04 -12.15
C THR A 750 28.43 25.95 -10.62
N SER A 751 27.49 25.25 -9.97
CA SER A 751 27.54 25.01 -8.52
C SER A 751 28.33 23.78 -8.07
N SER A 752 28.67 22.86 -8.98
CA SER A 752 29.29 21.57 -8.66
C SER A 752 30.65 21.68 -7.94
N ILE A 753 31.55 22.52 -8.44
CA ILE A 753 32.90 22.71 -7.89
C ILE A 753 32.87 23.46 -6.55
N PRO A 754 32.15 24.60 -6.41
CA PRO A 754 31.98 25.27 -5.12
C PRO A 754 31.38 24.35 -4.05
N SER A 755 30.36 23.56 -4.40
CA SER A 755 29.71 22.63 -3.48
C SER A 755 30.67 21.53 -2.99
N TYR A 756 31.47 20.97 -3.90
CA TYR A 756 32.48 19.98 -3.55
C TYR A 756 33.54 20.57 -2.59
N ASN A 757 34.06 21.75 -2.91
CA ASN A 757 35.04 22.44 -2.07
C ASN A 757 34.48 22.76 -0.69
N TRP A 758 33.20 23.12 -0.59
CA TRP A 758 32.52 23.34 0.67
C TRP A 758 32.44 22.07 1.53
N PHE A 759 32.08 20.92 0.95
CA PHE A 759 32.06 19.65 1.69
C PHE A 759 33.46 19.23 2.17
N MET A 760 34.50 19.48 1.37
CA MET A 760 35.89 19.22 1.78
C MET A 760 36.34 20.19 2.87
N PHE A 761 35.95 21.45 2.79
CA PHE A 761 36.16 22.44 3.85
C PHE A 761 35.55 21.97 5.17
N LEU A 762 34.28 21.53 5.16
CA LEU A 762 33.63 20.99 6.36
C LEU A 762 34.31 19.72 6.88
N HIS A 763 34.80 18.87 5.96
CA HIS A 763 35.47 17.64 6.33
C HIS A 763 36.81 17.90 7.03
N HIS A 764 37.60 18.89 6.58
CA HIS A 764 38.93 19.15 7.12
C HIS A 764 38.92 20.02 8.38
N ASN A 765 38.01 20.99 8.48
CA ASN A 765 38.10 22.05 9.51
C ASN A 765 37.32 21.77 10.81
N PHE A 766 36.35 20.84 10.82
CA PHE A 766 35.47 20.61 11.98
C PHE A 766 35.60 19.18 12.55
N ASN A 767 36.82 18.74 12.89
CA ASN A 767 37.06 17.43 13.50
C ASN A 767 37.48 17.58 14.97
N PHE A 768 36.52 17.45 15.88
CA PHE A 768 36.73 17.48 17.33
C PHE A 768 36.90 16.07 17.92
N THR A 769 37.38 15.99 19.16
CA THR A 769 37.55 14.73 19.90
C THR A 769 36.23 13.96 20.05
N SER A 770 35.10 14.65 20.18
CA SER A 770 33.76 14.04 20.15
C SER A 770 33.26 13.91 18.71
N LYS A 771 32.94 12.67 18.30
CA LYS A 771 32.30 12.38 16.99
C LYS A 771 30.95 13.07 16.87
N PHE A 772 30.16 13.08 17.94
CA PHE A 772 28.86 13.75 17.98
C PHE A 772 28.99 15.25 17.75
N LEU A 773 29.91 15.90 18.48
CA LEU A 773 30.15 17.34 18.35
C LEU A 773 30.64 17.71 16.94
N SER A 774 31.55 16.90 16.37
CA SER A 774 32.05 17.08 15.00
C SER A 774 30.93 17.04 13.96
N ILE A 775 30.00 16.10 14.07
CA ILE A 775 28.89 15.96 13.14
C ILE A 775 27.88 17.09 13.34
N LEU A 776 27.53 17.39 14.60
CA LEU A 776 26.59 18.46 14.94
C LEU A 776 27.07 19.82 14.41
N THR A 777 28.34 20.18 14.63
CA THR A 777 28.90 21.44 14.13
C THR A 777 28.88 21.51 12.60
N LYS A 778 29.25 20.43 11.90
CA LYS A 778 29.19 20.38 10.43
C LYS A 778 27.77 20.58 9.92
N VAL A 779 26.79 19.95 10.55
CA VAL A 779 25.37 20.11 10.21
C VAL A 779 24.92 21.56 10.44
N CYS A 780 25.22 22.14 11.60
CA CYS A 780 24.84 23.53 11.90
C CYS A 780 25.46 24.52 10.92
N VAL A 781 26.76 24.40 10.61
CA VAL A 781 27.46 25.28 9.67
C VAL A 781 26.92 25.11 8.24
N GLN A 782 26.60 23.88 7.82
CA GLN A 782 25.95 23.60 6.53
C GLN A 782 24.59 24.30 6.40
N GLN A 783 23.77 24.25 7.46
CA GLN A 783 22.43 24.87 7.44
C GLN A 783 22.49 26.39 7.56
N ALA A 784 23.39 26.92 8.36
CA ALA A 784 23.47 28.37 8.60
C ALA A 784 24.12 29.14 7.43
N VAL A 785 25.09 28.53 6.74
CA VAL A 785 25.91 29.24 5.74
C VAL A 785 25.63 28.77 4.32
N PHE A 786 25.80 27.47 4.07
CA PHE A 786 25.70 26.96 2.71
C PHE A 786 24.27 26.99 2.17
N THR A 787 23.29 26.62 3.00
CA THR A 787 21.89 26.47 2.57
C THR A 787 21.27 27.80 2.08
N PRO A 788 21.39 28.93 2.80
CA PRO A 788 20.87 30.22 2.31
C PRO A 788 21.60 30.72 1.06
N VAL A 789 22.93 30.59 1.02
CA VAL A 789 23.77 31.04 -0.11
C VAL A 789 23.42 30.25 -1.37
N PHE A 790 23.38 28.92 -1.26
CA PHE A 790 23.09 28.03 -2.37
C PHE A 790 21.66 28.21 -2.91
N ASN A 791 20.65 28.30 -2.02
CA ASN A 791 19.26 28.50 -2.46
C ASN A 791 19.07 29.86 -3.14
N THR A 792 19.74 30.90 -2.64
CA THR A 792 19.72 32.23 -3.26
C THR A 792 20.31 32.17 -4.67
N TYR A 793 21.51 31.61 -4.80
CA TYR A 793 22.16 31.40 -6.09
C TYR A 793 21.28 30.59 -7.05
N PHE A 794 20.66 29.50 -6.58
CA PHE A 794 19.81 28.63 -7.38
C PHE A 794 18.62 29.39 -7.98
N PHE A 795 17.86 30.12 -7.16
CA PHE A 795 16.69 30.87 -7.64
C PHE A 795 17.10 32.05 -8.53
N SER A 796 18.16 32.79 -8.18
CA SER A 796 18.61 33.95 -8.94
C SER A 796 19.12 33.57 -10.32
N VAL A 797 20.02 32.60 -10.43
CA VAL A 797 20.57 32.18 -11.73
C VAL A 797 19.50 31.54 -12.59
N HIS A 798 18.61 30.73 -12.00
CA HIS A 798 17.52 30.11 -12.74
C HIS A 798 16.52 31.15 -13.28
N SER A 799 16.19 32.17 -12.48
CA SER A 799 15.30 33.27 -12.89
C SER A 799 15.93 34.11 -14.02
N LEU A 800 17.19 34.51 -13.88
CA LEU A 800 17.88 35.30 -14.91
C LEU A 800 18.01 34.54 -16.24
N LEU A 801 18.34 33.25 -16.18
CA LEU A 801 18.41 32.42 -17.38
C LEU A 801 17.03 32.17 -18.01
N SER A 802 15.93 32.41 -17.28
CA SER A 802 14.57 32.38 -17.82
C SER A 802 14.17 33.63 -18.62
N GLY A 803 15.05 34.65 -18.67
CA GLY A 803 14.77 35.94 -19.31
C GLY A 803 14.09 36.96 -18.40
N ALA A 804 13.93 36.65 -17.10
CA ALA A 804 13.34 37.56 -16.12
C ALA A 804 14.25 38.76 -15.85
N SER A 805 13.64 39.92 -15.56
CA SER A 805 14.39 41.11 -15.15
C SER A 805 15.00 40.94 -13.75
N LEU A 806 15.91 41.85 -13.37
CA LEU A 806 16.50 41.85 -12.02
C LEU A 806 15.44 42.10 -10.94
N GLU A 807 14.47 42.98 -11.22
CA GLU A 807 13.37 43.29 -10.31
C GLU A 807 12.44 42.09 -10.12
N GLU A 808 12.06 41.43 -11.21
CA GLU A 808 11.22 40.24 -11.17
C GLU A 808 11.93 39.09 -10.42
N THR A 809 13.24 38.93 -10.65
CA THR A 809 14.06 37.94 -9.96
C THR A 809 14.10 38.18 -8.45
N TRP A 810 14.15 39.45 -8.02
CA TRP A 810 14.12 39.83 -6.61
C TRP A 810 12.78 39.50 -5.94
N GLU A 811 11.67 39.77 -6.62
CA GLU A 811 10.32 39.45 -6.10
C GLU A 811 10.08 37.93 -6.00
N ARG A 812 10.53 37.16 -6.99
CA ARG A 812 10.51 35.69 -6.93
C ARG A 812 11.33 35.17 -5.74
N LEU A 813 12.49 35.77 -5.48
CA LEU A 813 13.36 35.39 -4.37
C LEU A 813 12.71 35.64 -3.00
N LYS A 814 12.06 36.80 -2.80
CA LYS A 814 11.35 37.13 -1.56
C LYS A 814 10.28 36.08 -1.20
N LYS A 815 9.59 35.54 -2.21
CA LYS A 815 8.54 34.52 -2.03
C LYS A 815 9.13 33.12 -1.81
N ALA A 816 10.11 32.71 -2.63
CA ALA A 816 10.60 31.34 -2.64
C ALA A 816 11.65 31.03 -1.56
N LEU A 817 12.53 32.00 -1.25
CA LEU A 817 13.70 31.76 -0.39
C LEU A 817 13.34 31.40 1.07
N PRO A 818 12.43 32.11 1.77
CA PRO A 818 12.11 31.78 3.16
C PRO A 818 11.49 30.39 3.31
N VAL A 819 10.58 30.04 2.40
CA VAL A 819 9.92 28.72 2.36
C VAL A 819 10.95 27.61 2.09
N SER A 820 11.88 27.87 1.18
CA SER A 820 12.96 26.94 0.85
C SER A 820 13.90 26.68 2.05
N ILE A 821 14.31 27.73 2.77
CA ILE A 821 15.19 27.60 3.94
C ILE A 821 14.51 26.80 5.06
N VAL A 822 13.25 27.12 5.41
CA VAL A 822 12.50 26.40 6.46
C VAL A 822 12.34 24.92 6.13
N ASN A 823 12.06 24.58 4.88
CA ASN A 823 11.92 23.19 4.48
C ASN A 823 13.28 22.48 4.34
N SER A 824 14.36 23.21 4.04
CA SER A 824 15.71 22.67 4.03
C SER A 824 16.10 22.17 5.42
N CYS A 825 15.81 22.96 6.46
CA CYS A 825 16.07 22.60 7.86
C CYS A 825 15.27 21.38 8.36
N LYS A 826 14.22 20.95 7.67
CA LYS A 826 13.46 19.72 8.02
C LYS A 826 14.09 18.46 7.47
N LEU A 827 14.73 18.54 6.30
CA LEU A 827 15.25 17.39 5.56
C LEU A 827 16.77 17.24 5.71
N TRP A 828 17.51 18.31 5.42
CA TRP A 828 18.95 18.25 5.24
C TRP A 828 19.75 17.97 6.52
N PRO A 829 19.35 18.38 7.75
CA PRO A 829 20.11 18.01 8.95
C PRO A 829 20.27 16.50 9.14
N GLY A 830 19.19 15.72 8.94
CA GLY A 830 19.24 14.27 9.05
C GLY A 830 20.09 13.63 7.94
N VAL A 831 19.94 14.13 6.71
CA VAL A 831 20.71 13.65 5.54
C VAL A 831 22.19 13.95 5.69
N THR A 832 22.55 15.16 6.11
CA THR A 832 23.93 15.59 6.33
C THR A 832 24.55 14.82 7.50
N ALA A 833 23.83 14.62 8.60
CA ALA A 833 24.29 13.79 9.71
C ALA A 833 24.59 12.35 9.25
N PHE A 834 23.65 11.72 8.55
CA PHE A 834 23.83 10.37 8.01
C PHE A 834 25.02 10.28 7.03
N SER A 835 25.15 11.25 6.13
CA SER A 835 26.25 11.34 5.16
C SER A 835 27.62 11.40 5.84
N PHE A 836 27.76 12.20 6.91
CA PHE A 836 29.01 12.27 7.67
C PHE A 836 29.27 11.05 8.55
N MET A 837 28.22 10.35 9.00
CA MET A 837 28.32 9.16 9.85
C MET A 837 28.68 7.89 9.06
N TYR A 838 28.05 7.66 7.92
CA TYR A 838 28.05 6.34 7.27
C TYR A 838 28.57 6.33 5.84
N VAL A 839 28.64 7.50 5.17
CA VAL A 839 29.05 7.59 3.77
C VAL A 839 30.51 8.04 3.71
N ALA A 840 31.34 7.27 2.99
CA ALA A 840 32.74 7.64 2.79
C ALA A 840 32.83 8.96 2.00
N PRO A 841 33.79 9.86 2.31
CA PRO A 841 33.87 11.22 1.76
C PRO A 841 33.69 11.32 0.24
N GLN A 842 34.26 10.37 -0.51
CA GLN A 842 34.20 10.29 -1.96
C GLN A 842 32.81 9.99 -2.54
N PHE A 843 31.91 9.38 -1.76
CA PHE A 843 30.54 9.04 -2.18
C PHE A 843 29.49 9.99 -1.61
N ARG A 844 29.87 10.93 -0.72
CA ARG A 844 28.94 11.84 -0.07
C ARG A 844 28.19 12.72 -1.05
N ASN A 845 28.85 13.18 -2.12
CA ASN A 845 28.17 14.01 -3.12
C ASN A 845 27.19 13.20 -3.99
N ILE A 846 27.46 11.90 -4.25
CA ILE A 846 26.48 11.03 -4.92
C ILE A 846 25.30 10.76 -4.00
N PHE A 847 25.57 10.40 -2.74
CA PHE A 847 24.53 10.12 -1.75
C PHE A 847 23.62 11.33 -1.54
N SER A 848 24.23 12.50 -1.34
CA SER A 848 23.54 13.78 -1.28
C SER A 848 22.83 14.09 -2.60
N GLY A 849 23.45 13.76 -3.73
CA GLY A 849 22.90 13.90 -5.08
C GLY A 849 21.63 13.09 -5.31
N CYS A 850 21.57 11.84 -4.87
CA CYS A 850 20.37 11.00 -4.98
C CYS A 850 19.18 11.58 -4.24
N ILE A 851 19.41 12.13 -3.04
CA ILE A 851 18.37 12.81 -2.25
C ILE A 851 18.08 14.19 -2.86
N ALA A 852 19.11 14.84 -3.40
CA ALA A 852 18.99 16.11 -4.09
C ALA A 852 18.10 16.01 -5.34
N VAL A 853 18.00 14.86 -6.03
CA VAL A 853 17.07 14.71 -7.17
C VAL A 853 15.64 15.11 -6.75
N GLY A 854 15.13 14.54 -5.65
CA GLY A 854 13.81 14.89 -5.13
C GLY A 854 13.73 16.32 -4.59
N TRP A 855 14.80 16.80 -3.96
CA TRP A 855 14.89 18.18 -3.45
C TRP A 855 14.89 19.22 -4.59
N GLN A 856 15.61 18.97 -5.68
CA GLN A 856 15.67 19.83 -6.86
C GLN A 856 14.34 19.83 -7.60
N THR A 857 13.64 18.70 -7.65
CA THR A 857 12.25 18.64 -8.12
C THR A 857 11.34 19.55 -7.29
N TYR A 858 11.50 19.56 -5.97
CA TYR A 858 10.77 20.46 -5.07
C TYR A 858 11.14 21.94 -5.27
N LEU A 859 12.43 22.28 -5.36
CA LEU A 859 12.89 23.67 -5.59
C LEU A 859 12.43 24.22 -6.94
N SER A 860 12.45 23.38 -7.98
CA SER A 860 11.97 23.74 -9.32
C SER A 860 10.46 24.02 -9.30
N TRP A 861 9.65 23.19 -8.62
CA TRP A 861 8.23 23.45 -8.39
C TRP A 861 7.98 24.75 -7.61
N LEU A 862 8.76 25.00 -6.56
CA LEU A 862 8.63 26.22 -5.74
C LEU A 862 8.96 27.48 -6.57
N ASN A 863 9.98 27.42 -7.42
CA ASN A 863 10.31 28.51 -8.33
C ASN A 863 9.20 28.77 -9.36
N GLN A 864 8.61 27.71 -9.93
CA GLN A 864 7.49 27.85 -10.87
C GLN A 864 6.24 28.42 -10.21
N LYS A 865 5.95 27.98 -8.98
CA LYS A 865 4.85 28.53 -8.19
C LYS A 865 5.06 30.02 -7.93
N ALA A 866 6.27 30.42 -7.51
CA ALA A 866 6.60 31.82 -7.27
C ALA A 866 6.49 32.67 -8.55
N ALA A 867 6.95 32.17 -9.70
CA ALA A 867 6.80 32.84 -10.99
C ALA A 867 5.33 33.10 -11.35
N ARG A 868 4.47 32.08 -11.23
CA ARG A 868 3.03 32.22 -11.50
C ARG A 868 2.34 33.21 -10.55
N GLU A 869 2.73 33.23 -9.28
CA GLU A 869 2.19 34.18 -8.30
C GLU A 869 2.67 35.62 -8.54
N VAL A 870 3.80 35.82 -9.23
CA VAL A 870 4.26 37.16 -9.66
C VAL A 870 3.50 37.57 -10.92
N GLU A 871 3.44 36.71 -11.94
CA GLU A 871 2.67 36.95 -13.17
C GLU A 871 1.18 37.23 -12.89
N ALA A 872 0.55 36.47 -11.99
CA ALA A 872 -0.84 36.69 -11.60
C ALA A 872 -1.05 38.03 -10.87
N ALA A 873 -0.05 38.49 -10.10
CA ALA A 873 -0.11 39.78 -9.43
C ALA A 873 0.08 40.94 -10.42
N GLU A 874 0.95 40.78 -11.43
CA GLU A 874 1.13 41.74 -12.52
C GLU A 874 -0.12 41.85 -13.38
N VAL A 875 -0.72 40.73 -13.80
CA VAL A 875 -1.98 40.72 -14.55
C VAL A 875 -3.13 41.32 -13.74
N ALA A 876 -3.20 41.07 -12.43
CA ALA A 876 -4.18 41.70 -11.56
C ALA A 876 -3.96 43.22 -11.42
N ALA A 877 -2.70 43.68 -11.37
CA ALA A 877 -2.36 45.09 -11.35
C ALA A 877 -2.68 45.78 -12.68
N GLU A 878 -2.44 45.12 -13.82
CA GLU A 878 -2.77 45.61 -15.16
C GLU A 878 -4.29 45.69 -15.35
N LEU A 879 -5.04 44.66 -14.96
CA LEU A 879 -6.51 44.69 -14.95
C LEU A 879 -7.06 45.77 -14.00
N ALA A 880 -6.42 46.00 -12.85
CA ALA A 880 -6.78 47.08 -11.94
C ALA A 880 -6.56 48.46 -12.59
N SER A 881 -5.47 48.65 -13.34
CA SER A 881 -5.16 49.88 -14.09
C SER A 881 -6.11 50.13 -15.27
N ILE A 882 -6.64 49.07 -15.88
CA ILE A 882 -7.65 49.15 -16.95
C ILE A 882 -9.05 49.43 -16.36
N SER A 883 -9.31 48.98 -15.13
CA SER A 883 -10.58 49.19 -14.43
C SER A 883 -10.71 50.55 -13.71
N SER A 884 -9.62 51.32 -13.61
CA SER A 884 -9.70 52.71 -13.12
C SER A 884 -10.17 53.62 -14.26
N PRO A 885 -11.27 54.38 -14.09
CA PRO A 885 -11.79 55.25 -15.14
C PRO A 885 -10.75 56.30 -15.51
N SER A 886 -10.61 56.58 -16.81
CA SER A 886 -9.74 57.66 -17.27
C SER A 886 -10.21 59.00 -16.66
N PRO A 887 -9.32 59.99 -16.42
CA PRO A 887 -9.70 61.30 -15.91
C PRO A 887 -10.76 62.01 -16.77
N VAL A 888 -10.89 61.59 -18.03
CA VAL A 888 -11.86 62.12 -18.99
C VAL A 888 -13.26 61.54 -18.77
N GLU A 889 -13.38 60.24 -18.45
CA GLU A 889 -14.68 59.59 -18.17
C GLU A 889 -15.27 60.01 -16.82
N ALA A 890 -14.43 60.23 -15.81
CA ALA A 890 -14.89 60.75 -14.52
C ALA A 890 -15.49 62.17 -14.63
N SER A 891 -15.07 62.96 -15.63
CA SER A 891 -15.61 64.31 -15.89
C SER A 891 -16.96 64.32 -16.62
N ILE A 892 -17.28 63.24 -17.35
CA ILE A 892 -18.54 63.11 -18.12
C ILE A 892 -19.66 62.57 -17.21
N VAL A 893 -19.34 61.69 -16.25
CA VAL A 893 -20.31 61.14 -15.28
C VAL A 893 -20.71 62.16 -14.20
N LEU A 894 -19.94 63.24 -14.00
CA LEU A 894 -20.27 64.33 -13.06
C LEU A 894 -21.05 65.50 -13.70
N LYS A 895 -21.39 65.42 -15.01
CA LYS A 895 -22.14 66.46 -15.74
C LYS A 895 -23.40 65.94 -16.46
N ALA A 896 -23.81 64.70 -16.20
CA ALA A 896 -25.14 64.17 -16.48
C ALA A 896 -25.84 63.91 -15.14
#